data_AF-A0A8K0UJY7-F1
#
_entry.id   AF-A0A8K0UJY7-F1
#
_cell.length_a   1.000
_cell.length_b   1.000
_cell.length_c   1.000
_cell.angle_alpha   90.00
_cell.angle_beta   90.00
_cell.angle_gamma   90.00
#
_symmetry.space_group_name_H-M   'P 1'
#
loop_
_entity.id
_entity.type
_entity.pdbx_description
1 polymer ?
#
loop_
_entity_poly.entity_id
_entity_poly.type
_entity_poly.pdbx_seq_one_letter_code
_entity_poly.pdbx_strand_id
1 'polypeptide(L)'
;MPIVQFAPFSSLVDPNFWHALTNIKIDVLRLDDHTVPVSASYTAGRSIVDRETGNEIALGCNLTVGGEAFQDTPQLPANSISASGVFKNFNTIEEFKAADKTALFNQQTDEIWDSIKKGSTELLTRFLLITFADLKKYKYYFWFSFPAFASKPVWEIDGNWENASSSFTDEALSAIQSSLHQQLRPFFLVKTTSSGVPEIAPVEEYTTFFKDVPPTSRAIGFIDPSAAASNPGWPLRNLLAFLRYHHPTDASDGFRVLRWRDLESASAGTWKSRVGIVRVAGDADKLKPSAVGWEKNAQGKLGPRMADLAPMMDPTRLADQAVDLNLKLMRWRILPSLDLDKVATTKCLLLGAGTLGCYVARTLMGWGVRKITFVDSARVSFSNPVRQPLFEFEDCLNGGKPKAACAAERLKKIFPGVDATGHNLSIPMPGHPIPPASVEQAKKDVATLEKLIDEHDAVFLLMDSRESRWLPTVLGAAKGKIVMNAALGFDTFLVMRHGARESLSTGTRLGCYYCNDIVAPADSLTDRTLDQMCTVTRPGLASIAASTAVELLVSMIQHKDGINTPAPPPQTGKNTADPHASGSVLGLVPHQLRGFLAEFRNMQIVGAAYNKCTGCSETVLKAYEKDGFAMLLQAFNDQGYLEKLTGLDELYAEGDAAMENVDWEVEDEDEDL
;
A
#
# COMPACT_ATOMS: atom_id res chain seq x y z
N MET A 1 -48.70 22.47 -19.84
CA MET A 1 -47.38 23.05 -19.48
C MET A 1 -46.36 21.92 -19.35
N PRO A 2 -45.03 22.13 -19.41
CA PRO A 2 -44.07 21.05 -19.19
C PRO A 2 -44.12 20.53 -17.74
N ILE A 3 -43.88 19.23 -17.57
CA ILE A 3 -43.83 18.57 -16.26
C ILE A 3 -42.53 18.95 -15.55
N VAL A 4 -42.61 19.30 -14.27
CA VAL A 4 -41.41 19.60 -13.46
C VAL A 4 -40.62 18.33 -13.19
N GLN A 5 -39.39 18.27 -13.71
CA GLN A 5 -38.42 17.22 -13.40
C GLN A 5 -37.50 17.67 -12.27
N PHE A 6 -37.16 16.76 -11.36
CA PHE A 6 -36.37 17.07 -10.17
C PHE A 6 -35.03 16.33 -10.21
N ALA A 7 -33.95 17.01 -9.83
CA ALA A 7 -32.64 16.41 -9.65
C ALA A 7 -32.60 15.63 -8.33
N PRO A 8 -32.28 14.32 -8.33
CA PRO A 8 -32.20 13.51 -7.12
C PRO A 8 -30.99 13.90 -6.26
N PHE A 9 -31.13 13.77 -4.95
CA PHE A 9 -29.97 13.82 -4.04
C PHE A 9 -29.04 12.63 -4.31
N SER A 10 -27.75 12.92 -4.33
CA SER A 10 -26.67 11.93 -4.28
C SER A 10 -25.98 12.02 -2.93
N SER A 11 -25.64 10.87 -2.34
CA SER A 11 -24.88 10.81 -1.10
C SER A 11 -23.39 11.07 -1.35
N LEU A 12 -22.77 11.85 -0.48
CA LEU A 12 -21.33 12.02 -0.38
C LEU A 12 -20.92 11.71 1.06
N VAL A 13 -20.16 10.64 1.25
CA VAL A 13 -19.77 10.16 2.58
C VAL A 13 -18.29 10.43 2.79
N ASP A 14 -17.97 11.24 3.80
CA ASP A 14 -16.59 11.54 4.19
C ASP A 14 -15.91 10.29 4.79
N PRO A 15 -14.62 10.01 4.51
CA PRO A 15 -13.86 8.96 5.19
C PRO A 15 -14.02 8.94 6.72
N ASN A 16 -14.07 10.12 7.35
CA ASN A 16 -14.22 10.27 8.81
C ASN A 16 -15.56 9.72 9.33
N PHE A 17 -16.61 9.70 8.51
CA PHE A 17 -17.88 9.08 8.88
C PHE A 17 -17.70 7.58 9.19
N TRP A 18 -16.87 6.88 8.42
CA TRP A 18 -16.65 5.45 8.61
C TRP A 18 -15.85 5.14 9.88
N HIS A 19 -14.94 6.04 10.27
CA HIS A 19 -14.28 5.98 11.57
C HIS A 19 -15.29 6.15 12.71
N ALA A 20 -16.13 7.19 12.64
CA ALA A 20 -17.18 7.43 13.64
C ALA A 20 -18.16 6.25 13.73
N LEU A 21 -18.55 5.69 12.58
CA LEU A 21 -19.40 4.49 12.51
C LEU A 21 -18.74 3.28 13.19
N THR A 22 -17.45 3.07 12.98
CA THR A 22 -16.71 1.96 13.61
C THR A 22 -16.72 2.10 15.13
N ASN A 23 -16.43 3.30 15.64
CA ASN A 23 -16.45 3.59 17.08
C ASN A 23 -17.85 3.37 17.66
N ILE A 24 -18.89 3.90 17.02
CA ILE A 24 -20.29 3.73 17.49
C ILE A 24 -20.71 2.26 17.45
N LYS A 25 -20.32 1.50 16.43
CA LYS A 25 -20.65 0.08 16.36
C LYS A 25 -19.99 -0.71 17.50
N ILE A 26 -18.72 -0.43 17.81
CA ILE A 26 -17.97 -1.15 18.85
C ILE A 26 -18.41 -0.71 20.25
N ASP A 27 -18.51 0.59 20.48
CA ASP A 27 -18.62 1.16 21.83
C ASP A 27 -20.08 1.31 22.27
N VAL A 28 -20.97 1.69 21.35
CA VAL A 28 -22.37 2.06 21.65
C VAL A 28 -23.34 0.96 21.27
N LEU A 29 -23.43 0.61 19.97
CA LEU A 29 -24.44 -0.32 19.47
C LEU A 29 -24.15 -1.77 19.85
N ARG A 30 -22.89 -2.21 19.80
CA ARG A 30 -22.46 -3.58 20.08
C ARG A 30 -23.24 -4.63 19.26
N LEU A 31 -24.27 -5.23 19.85
CA LEU A 31 -25.16 -6.21 19.21
C LEU A 31 -26.56 -5.65 18.94
N ASP A 32 -26.85 -4.45 19.40
CA ASP A 32 -28.11 -3.77 19.21
C ASP A 32 -28.24 -3.25 17.76
N ASP A 33 -29.43 -3.39 17.19
CA ASP A 33 -29.77 -3.01 15.81
C ASP A 33 -30.83 -1.88 15.76
N HIS A 34 -31.05 -1.18 16.88
CA HIS A 34 -31.94 -0.04 16.94
C HIS A 34 -31.48 1.11 16.01
N THR A 35 -32.44 1.96 15.66
CA THR A 35 -32.20 3.12 14.81
C THR A 35 -31.62 4.29 15.60
N VAL A 36 -30.57 4.90 15.08
CA VAL A 36 -29.88 6.06 15.70
C VAL A 36 -30.15 7.31 14.86
N PRO A 37 -30.37 8.50 15.46
CA PRO A 37 -30.40 9.75 14.71
C PRO A 37 -29.05 10.03 14.06
N VAL A 38 -29.06 10.55 12.83
CA VAL A 38 -27.86 10.96 12.11
C VAL A 38 -28.09 12.31 11.46
N SER A 39 -27.09 13.16 11.50
CA SER A 39 -27.11 14.49 10.88
C SER A 39 -26.27 14.49 9.60
N ALA A 40 -26.72 15.29 8.64
CA ALA A 40 -26.02 15.54 7.39
C ALA A 40 -26.16 17.01 7.02
N SER A 41 -25.40 17.43 6.02
CA SER A 41 -25.51 18.78 5.50
C SER A 41 -25.54 18.82 3.98
N TYR A 42 -26.21 19.81 3.42
CA TYR A 42 -26.15 20.11 2.00
C TYR A 42 -25.96 21.61 1.79
N THR A 43 -25.49 22.00 0.61
CA THR A 43 -25.28 23.40 0.24
C THR A 43 -26.02 23.73 -1.05
N ALA A 44 -26.08 25.02 -1.38
CA ALA A 44 -26.58 25.46 -2.68
C ALA A 44 -25.76 24.87 -3.84
N GLY A 45 -26.43 24.56 -4.94
CA GLY A 45 -25.83 24.01 -6.14
C GLY A 45 -24.78 24.95 -6.74
N ARG A 46 -23.59 24.41 -7.03
CA ARG A 46 -22.47 25.15 -7.61
C ARG A 46 -22.22 24.73 -9.06
N SER A 47 -21.87 25.68 -9.92
CA SER A 47 -21.33 25.42 -11.26
C SER A 47 -19.85 25.81 -11.31
N ILE A 48 -19.05 25.02 -12.02
CA ILE A 48 -17.63 25.29 -12.29
C ILE A 48 -17.47 25.47 -13.80
N VAL A 49 -16.75 26.51 -14.22
CA VAL A 49 -16.39 26.67 -15.63
C VAL A 49 -15.21 25.76 -15.93
N ASP A 50 -15.38 24.86 -16.90
CA ASP A 50 -14.31 24.01 -17.40
C ASP A 50 -13.25 24.87 -18.10
N ARG A 51 -11.98 24.71 -17.70
CA ARG A 51 -10.86 25.47 -18.24
C ARG A 51 -10.51 25.08 -19.68
N GLU A 52 -10.86 23.87 -20.11
CA GLU A 52 -10.56 23.38 -21.46
C GLU A 52 -11.68 23.70 -22.46
N THR A 53 -12.94 23.58 -22.06
CA THR A 53 -14.09 23.77 -22.96
C THR A 53 -14.81 25.10 -22.78
N GLY A 54 -14.55 25.85 -21.70
CA GLY A 54 -15.25 27.10 -21.37
C GLY A 54 -16.71 26.92 -20.95
N ASN A 55 -17.21 25.69 -20.86
CA ASN A 55 -18.59 25.39 -20.50
C ASN A 55 -18.78 25.37 -18.98
N GLU A 56 -19.94 25.84 -18.51
CA GLU A 56 -20.34 25.65 -17.11
C GLU A 56 -20.79 24.21 -16.84
N ILE A 57 -20.04 23.51 -16.00
CA ILE A 57 -20.37 22.19 -15.49
C ILE A 57 -21.08 22.34 -14.15
N ALA A 58 -22.35 21.95 -14.11
CA ALA A 58 -23.13 21.87 -12.88
C ALA A 58 -22.62 20.72 -11.99
N LEU A 59 -22.23 21.02 -10.75
CA LEU A 59 -21.94 20.00 -9.75
C LEU A 59 -23.22 19.29 -9.30
N GLY A 60 -23.06 18.05 -8.83
CA GLY A 60 -24.16 17.20 -8.38
C GLY A 60 -24.93 17.77 -7.19
N CYS A 61 -26.22 17.45 -7.15
CA CYS A 61 -27.11 17.72 -6.01
C CYS A 61 -26.76 16.79 -4.85
N ASN A 62 -25.81 17.19 -4.00
CA ASN A 62 -25.20 16.30 -3.00
C ASN A 62 -25.68 16.58 -1.58
N LEU A 63 -25.83 15.51 -0.80
CA LEU A 63 -25.96 15.55 0.65
C LEU A 63 -24.74 14.87 1.28
N THR A 64 -24.05 15.60 2.14
CA THR A 64 -22.77 15.21 2.72
C THR A 64 -22.95 14.71 4.15
N VAL A 65 -22.35 13.56 4.46
CA VAL A 65 -22.31 12.99 5.82
C VAL A 65 -20.86 12.93 6.29
N GLY A 66 -20.55 13.61 7.39
CA GLY A 66 -19.20 13.75 7.96
C GLY A 66 -18.96 12.92 9.23
N GLY A 67 -17.78 13.07 9.84
CA GLY A 67 -17.45 12.42 11.13
C GLY A 67 -18.34 12.86 12.31
N GLU A 68 -18.83 14.10 12.28
CA GLU A 68 -19.69 14.68 13.32
C GLU A 68 -21.15 14.23 13.21
N ALA A 69 -21.49 13.37 12.24
CA ALA A 69 -22.86 13.03 11.90
C ALA A 69 -23.67 12.42 13.07
N PHE A 70 -23.00 11.80 14.02
CA PHE A 70 -23.63 11.13 15.18
C PHE A 70 -23.57 11.93 16.48
N GLN A 71 -23.08 13.17 16.44
CA GLN A 71 -23.06 14.03 17.62
C GLN A 71 -24.41 14.72 17.82
N ASP A 72 -24.75 15.03 19.08
CA ASP A 72 -25.99 15.72 19.42
C ASP A 72 -26.07 17.14 18.83
N THR A 73 -24.93 17.83 18.72
CA THR A 73 -24.80 19.18 18.14
C THR A 73 -23.73 19.20 17.05
N PRO A 74 -24.08 18.87 15.79
CA PRO A 74 -23.11 18.84 14.71
C PRO A 74 -22.60 20.25 14.36
N GLN A 75 -21.29 20.42 14.25
CA GLN A 75 -20.71 21.64 13.69
C GLN A 75 -20.86 21.64 12.17
N LEU A 76 -21.77 22.48 11.68
CA LEU A 76 -22.07 22.58 10.25
C LEU A 76 -21.07 23.53 9.56
N PRO A 77 -20.60 23.20 8.34
CA PRO A 77 -19.85 24.14 7.51
C PRO A 77 -20.63 25.44 7.28
N ALA A 78 -19.90 26.56 7.11
CA ALA A 78 -20.52 27.84 6.78
C ALA A 78 -21.40 27.71 5.52
N ASN A 79 -22.55 28.38 5.52
CA ASN A 79 -23.52 28.37 4.42
C ASN A 79 -24.06 26.98 4.05
N SER A 80 -24.13 26.05 5.02
CA SER A 80 -24.73 24.73 4.82
C SER A 80 -26.02 24.57 5.61
N ILE A 81 -26.92 23.76 5.07
CA ILE A 81 -28.22 23.45 5.64
C ILE A 81 -28.15 22.09 6.32
N SER A 82 -28.61 22.03 7.57
CA SER A 82 -28.77 20.77 8.29
C SER A 82 -29.90 19.92 7.68
N ALA A 83 -29.63 18.63 7.52
CA ALA A 83 -30.62 17.62 7.21
C ALA A 83 -30.58 16.55 8.31
N SER A 84 -31.73 16.27 8.92
CA SER A 84 -31.87 15.21 9.90
C SER A 84 -32.11 13.87 9.20
N GLY A 85 -31.65 12.78 9.79
CA GLY A 85 -31.81 11.46 9.20
C GLY A 85 -31.87 10.36 10.25
N VAL A 86 -32.26 9.18 9.79
CA VAL A 86 -32.26 7.96 10.60
C VAL A 86 -31.21 7.00 10.05
N PHE A 87 -30.42 6.46 10.96
CA PHE A 87 -29.38 5.49 10.70
C PHE A 87 -29.78 4.12 11.24
N LYS A 88 -29.67 3.08 10.41
CA LYS A 88 -29.81 1.69 10.86
C LYS A 88 -28.61 0.85 10.39
N ASN A 89 -27.82 0.36 11.34
CA ASN A 89 -26.78 -0.62 11.06
C ASN A 89 -27.30 -2.05 11.28
N PHE A 90 -26.98 -2.95 10.34
CA PHE A 90 -27.21 -4.38 10.47
C PHE A 90 -25.93 -5.09 10.95
N ASN A 91 -26.11 -6.15 11.72
CA ASN A 91 -24.98 -6.89 12.30
C ASN A 91 -24.43 -7.92 11.33
N THR A 92 -25.31 -8.57 10.57
CA THR A 92 -24.94 -9.55 9.54
C THR A 92 -25.29 -9.05 8.13
N ILE A 93 -24.59 -9.57 7.13
CA ILE A 93 -24.88 -9.23 5.72
C ILE A 93 -26.18 -9.88 5.25
N GLU A 94 -26.53 -11.02 5.83
CA GLU A 94 -27.77 -11.75 5.57
C GLU A 94 -28.98 -10.92 6.02
N GLU A 95 -28.95 -10.37 7.24
CA GLU A 95 -29.98 -9.44 7.72
C GLU A 95 -30.09 -8.21 6.82
N PHE A 96 -28.95 -7.60 6.45
CA PHE A 96 -28.94 -6.45 5.55
C PHE A 96 -29.60 -6.77 4.20
N LYS A 97 -29.40 -7.97 3.65
CA LYS A 97 -30.01 -8.39 2.38
C LYS A 97 -31.50 -8.72 2.54
N ALA A 98 -31.87 -9.41 3.61
CA ALA A 98 -33.25 -9.87 3.88
C ALA A 98 -34.17 -8.77 4.43
N ALA A 99 -33.62 -7.68 4.96
CA ALA A 99 -34.39 -6.59 5.55
C ALA A 99 -35.40 -5.98 4.57
N ASP A 100 -36.64 -5.79 5.04
CA ASP A 100 -37.71 -5.12 4.29
C ASP A 100 -37.44 -3.61 4.19
N LYS A 101 -36.78 -3.25 3.09
CA LYS A 101 -36.41 -1.87 2.77
C LYS A 101 -37.63 -1.01 2.46
N THR A 102 -38.71 -1.62 2.01
CA THR A 102 -39.96 -0.92 1.69
C THR A 102 -40.66 -0.50 2.98
N ALA A 103 -40.71 -1.39 3.98
CA ALA A 103 -41.26 -1.05 5.30
C ALA A 103 -40.46 0.08 5.98
N LEU A 104 -39.13 -0.02 6.00
CA LEU A 104 -38.26 1.02 6.57
C LEU A 104 -38.44 2.37 5.85
N PHE A 105 -38.55 2.36 4.52
CA PHE A 105 -38.83 3.56 3.73
C PHE A 105 -40.20 4.16 4.06
N ASN A 106 -41.24 3.32 4.12
CA ASN A 106 -42.61 3.76 4.39
C ASN A 106 -42.74 4.41 5.76
N GLN A 107 -42.12 3.83 6.80
CA GLN A 107 -42.07 4.42 8.14
C GLN A 107 -41.55 5.87 8.11
N GLN A 108 -40.44 6.12 7.41
CA GLN A 108 -39.89 7.48 7.30
C GLN A 108 -40.84 8.41 6.55
N THR A 109 -41.53 7.93 5.50
CA THR A 109 -42.51 8.75 4.77
C THR A 109 -43.77 9.06 5.58
N ASP A 110 -44.19 8.17 6.49
CA ASP A 110 -45.32 8.42 7.39
C ASP A 110 -44.98 9.53 8.39
N GLU A 111 -43.78 9.50 8.99
CA GLU A 111 -43.32 10.54 9.91
C GLU A 111 -43.22 11.92 9.24
N ILE A 112 -42.69 11.99 8.00
CA ILE A 112 -42.65 13.24 7.24
C ILE A 112 -44.07 13.73 6.94
N TRP A 113 -44.98 12.84 6.57
CA TRP A 113 -46.37 13.21 6.26
C TRP A 113 -47.12 13.73 7.48
N ASP A 114 -46.92 13.13 8.66
CA ASP A 114 -47.52 13.60 9.90
C ASP A 114 -46.95 14.95 10.36
N SER A 115 -45.67 15.22 10.11
CA SER A 115 -45.07 16.54 10.29
C SER A 115 -45.70 17.59 9.36
N ILE A 116 -45.92 17.23 8.08
CA ILE A 116 -46.62 18.09 7.12
C ILE A 116 -48.02 18.42 7.61
N LYS A 117 -48.82 17.44 8.06
CA LYS A 117 -50.18 17.69 8.58
C LYS A 117 -50.21 18.67 9.75
N LYS A 118 -49.20 18.62 10.61
CA LYS A 118 -49.04 19.50 11.78
C LYS A 118 -48.57 20.92 11.40
N GLY A 119 -48.19 21.14 10.14
CA GLY A 119 -47.70 22.45 9.67
C GLY A 119 -46.22 22.70 9.96
N SER A 120 -45.40 21.67 10.20
CA SER A 120 -43.95 21.81 10.44
C SER A 120 -43.14 21.49 9.18
N THR A 121 -42.07 22.24 8.93
CA THR A 121 -41.13 21.98 7.81
C THR A 121 -39.84 21.25 8.22
N GLU A 122 -39.68 20.91 9.49
CA GLU A 122 -38.42 20.37 10.05
C GLU A 122 -37.96 19.06 9.41
N LEU A 123 -38.90 18.20 9.00
CA LEU A 123 -38.60 16.87 8.46
C LEU A 123 -38.62 16.80 6.93
N LEU A 124 -38.78 17.92 6.23
CA LEU A 124 -38.92 17.90 4.76
C LEU A 124 -37.65 17.45 4.02
N THR A 125 -36.48 17.58 4.63
CA THR A 125 -35.18 17.13 4.08
C THR A 125 -34.69 15.83 4.72
N ARG A 126 -35.57 15.09 5.40
CA ARG A 126 -35.18 13.89 6.15
C ARG A 126 -34.62 12.80 5.23
N PHE A 127 -33.59 12.08 5.68
CA PHE A 127 -33.01 10.95 4.95
C PHE A 127 -32.92 9.67 5.80
N LEU A 128 -32.75 8.53 5.13
CA LEU A 128 -32.54 7.23 5.74
C LEU A 128 -31.22 6.64 5.24
N LEU A 129 -30.38 6.18 6.16
CA LEU A 129 -29.14 5.49 5.87
C LEU A 129 -29.18 4.08 6.48
N ILE A 130 -29.12 3.07 5.63
CA ILE A 130 -28.96 1.67 6.06
C ILE A 130 -27.54 1.20 5.76
N THR A 131 -26.90 0.51 6.71
CA THR A 131 -25.52 0.03 6.55
C THR A 131 -25.28 -1.37 7.07
N PHE A 132 -24.26 -2.02 6.54
CA PHE A 132 -23.59 -3.17 7.12
C PHE A 132 -22.07 -2.94 7.07
N ALA A 133 -21.44 -2.90 8.25
CA ALA A 133 -20.01 -2.70 8.40
C ALA A 133 -19.26 -4.01 8.70
N ASP A 134 -18.42 -4.46 7.76
CA ASP A 134 -17.45 -5.54 7.95
C ASP A 134 -16.13 -4.95 8.49
N LEU A 135 -16.03 -4.90 9.81
CA LEU A 135 -14.88 -4.32 10.52
C LEU A 135 -13.61 -5.17 10.37
N LYS A 136 -13.72 -6.44 9.98
CA LYS A 136 -12.54 -7.30 9.76
C LYS A 136 -11.86 -6.98 8.44
N LYS A 137 -12.66 -6.64 7.42
CA LYS A 137 -12.17 -6.31 6.08
C LYS A 137 -12.17 -4.81 5.79
N TYR A 138 -12.62 -3.97 6.73
CA TYR A 138 -12.86 -2.53 6.57
C TYR A 138 -13.71 -2.22 5.33
N LYS A 139 -14.73 -3.06 5.09
CA LYS A 139 -15.69 -2.90 3.98
C LYS A 139 -17.05 -2.48 4.50
N TYR A 140 -17.58 -1.39 3.96
CA TYR A 140 -18.83 -0.80 4.39
C TYR A 140 -19.84 -0.83 3.26
N TYR A 141 -20.93 -1.55 3.47
CA TYR A 141 -22.06 -1.59 2.54
C TYR A 141 -23.10 -0.60 3.03
N PHE A 142 -23.58 0.29 2.17
CA PHE A 142 -24.50 1.34 2.56
C PHE A 142 -25.50 1.65 1.47
N TRP A 143 -26.67 2.16 1.86
CA TRP A 143 -27.67 2.64 0.93
C TRP A 143 -28.44 3.81 1.52
N PHE A 144 -28.41 4.95 0.82
CA PHE A 144 -29.18 6.12 1.17
C PHE A 144 -30.56 6.10 0.51
N SER A 145 -31.52 6.64 1.24
CA SER A 145 -32.83 6.99 0.74
C SER A 145 -33.16 8.43 1.14
N PHE A 146 -33.67 9.20 0.19
CA PHE A 146 -34.17 10.56 0.36
C PHE A 146 -35.67 10.58 0.07
N PRO A 147 -36.54 10.25 1.05
CA PRO A 147 -37.96 10.09 0.80
C PRO A 147 -38.59 11.40 0.32
N ALA A 148 -39.20 11.36 -0.87
CA ALA A 148 -39.89 12.49 -1.45
C ALA A 148 -41.25 12.10 -2.05
N PHE A 149 -42.26 12.94 -1.82
CA PHE A 149 -43.62 12.68 -2.31
C PHE A 149 -43.74 12.95 -3.81
N ALA A 150 -44.38 12.01 -4.51
CA ALA A 150 -44.75 12.12 -5.92
C ALA A 150 -46.22 12.53 -6.01
N SER A 151 -46.46 13.75 -6.50
CA SER A 151 -47.80 14.27 -6.68
C SER A 151 -48.52 13.58 -7.86
N LYS A 152 -49.78 13.21 -7.64
CA LYS A 152 -50.75 12.90 -8.68
C LYS A 152 -51.95 13.82 -8.46
N PRO A 153 -52.37 14.63 -9.44
CA PRO A 153 -51.72 14.95 -10.71
C PRO A 153 -50.33 15.59 -10.54
N VAL A 154 -49.53 15.55 -11.61
CA VAL A 154 -48.12 16.01 -11.60
C VAL A 154 -48.03 17.54 -11.57
N TRP A 155 -46.94 18.06 -11.03
CA TRP A 155 -46.65 19.49 -11.06
C TRP A 155 -46.19 19.92 -12.45
N GLU A 156 -46.79 21.00 -12.95
CA GLU A 156 -46.44 21.64 -14.22
C GLU A 156 -45.86 23.03 -13.97
N ILE A 157 -44.89 23.45 -14.80
CA ILE A 157 -44.29 24.79 -14.74
C ILE A 157 -44.81 25.67 -15.88
N ASP A 158 -45.25 26.88 -15.55
CA ASP A 158 -45.59 27.89 -16.55
C ASP A 158 -44.30 28.43 -17.19
N GLY A 159 -44.07 28.13 -18.46
CA GLY A 159 -42.84 28.47 -19.18
C GLY A 159 -41.63 27.63 -18.74
N ASN A 160 -40.52 28.30 -18.41
CA ASN A 160 -39.25 27.69 -18.01
C ASN A 160 -38.71 28.35 -16.73
N TRP A 161 -37.67 27.77 -16.13
CA TRP A 161 -36.94 28.41 -15.03
C TRP A 161 -36.09 29.58 -15.53
N GLU A 162 -36.53 30.80 -15.25
CA GLU A 162 -35.88 32.05 -15.64
C GLU A 162 -34.84 32.50 -14.61
N ASN A 163 -33.93 33.40 -14.98
CA ASN A 163 -32.98 33.98 -14.02
C ASN A 163 -33.74 34.80 -12.98
N ALA A 164 -33.35 34.75 -11.71
CA ALA A 164 -34.00 35.52 -10.65
C ALA A 164 -34.01 37.03 -10.94
N SER A 165 -33.00 37.56 -11.65
CA SER A 165 -32.91 38.98 -12.05
C SER A 165 -34.02 39.43 -13.02
N SER A 166 -34.74 38.49 -13.66
CA SER A 166 -35.89 38.81 -14.50
C SER A 166 -37.13 39.23 -13.69
N SER A 167 -37.22 38.73 -12.45
CA SER A 167 -38.40 38.86 -11.58
C SER A 167 -38.16 39.71 -10.33
N PHE A 168 -36.90 39.90 -9.95
CA PHE A 168 -36.47 40.66 -8.78
C PHE A 168 -35.36 41.64 -9.19
N THR A 169 -35.33 42.82 -8.56
CA THR A 169 -34.22 43.77 -8.76
C THR A 169 -32.96 43.30 -8.03
N ASP A 170 -31.80 43.78 -8.45
CA ASP A 170 -30.51 43.42 -7.82
C ASP A 170 -30.45 43.84 -6.35
N GLU A 171 -31.10 44.95 -5.97
CA GLU A 171 -31.22 45.38 -4.57
C GLU A 171 -32.06 44.41 -3.76
N ALA A 172 -33.15 43.89 -4.35
CA ALA A 172 -34.00 42.90 -3.69
C ALA A 172 -33.25 41.57 -3.48
N LEU A 173 -32.52 41.10 -4.50
CA LEU A 173 -31.72 39.87 -4.38
C LEU A 173 -30.59 40.03 -3.35
N SER A 174 -29.94 41.19 -3.30
CA SER A 174 -28.92 41.50 -2.30
C SER A 174 -29.48 41.56 -0.86
N ALA A 175 -30.70 42.08 -0.70
CA ALA A 175 -31.39 42.09 0.58
C ALA A 175 -31.78 40.67 1.02
N ILE A 176 -32.23 39.81 0.10
CA ILE A 176 -32.52 38.40 0.37
C ILE A 176 -31.26 37.67 0.81
N GLN A 177 -30.16 37.86 0.09
CA GLN A 177 -28.87 37.29 0.44
C GLN A 177 -28.44 37.69 1.85
N SER A 178 -28.49 38.99 2.16
CA SER A 178 -28.10 39.53 3.46
C SER A 178 -28.94 38.96 4.60
N SER A 179 -30.25 38.80 4.40
CA SER A 179 -31.14 38.20 5.38
C SER A 179 -30.85 36.70 5.60
N LEU A 180 -30.58 35.95 4.52
CA LEU A 180 -30.21 34.53 4.61
C LEU A 180 -28.82 34.31 5.23
N HIS A 181 -27.90 35.26 5.11
CA HIS A 181 -26.62 35.24 5.82
C HIS A 181 -26.78 35.46 7.33
N GLN A 182 -27.72 36.32 7.75
CA GLN A 182 -28.00 36.54 9.17
C GLN A 182 -28.73 35.34 9.79
N GLN A 183 -29.71 34.79 9.08
CA GLN A 183 -30.47 33.63 9.53
C GLN A 183 -30.74 32.69 8.37
N LEU A 184 -29.89 31.66 8.27
CA LEU A 184 -29.99 30.68 7.21
C LEU A 184 -31.22 29.79 7.41
N ARG A 185 -32.09 29.74 6.39
CA ARG A 185 -33.34 28.95 6.40
C ARG A 185 -33.39 28.06 5.16
N PRO A 186 -33.70 26.75 5.31
CA PRO A 186 -33.82 25.83 4.16
C PRO A 186 -34.94 26.23 3.20
N PHE A 187 -36.06 26.67 3.78
CA PHE A 187 -37.27 27.10 3.10
C PHE A 187 -37.72 28.43 3.69
N PHE A 188 -38.17 29.36 2.86
CA PHE A 188 -38.55 30.70 3.28
C PHE A 188 -39.59 31.33 2.35
N LEU A 189 -40.31 32.32 2.84
CA LEU A 189 -41.25 33.12 2.06
C LEU A 189 -40.63 34.47 1.75
N VAL A 190 -40.96 35.02 0.58
CA VAL A 190 -40.51 36.34 0.15
C VAL A 190 -41.74 37.13 -0.28
N LYS A 191 -41.92 38.33 0.29
CA LYS A 191 -42.90 39.31 -0.22
C LYS A 191 -42.17 40.57 -0.66
N THR A 192 -42.52 41.07 -1.85
CA THR A 192 -41.99 42.33 -2.37
C THR A 192 -42.96 43.45 -2.05
N THR A 193 -42.54 44.39 -1.20
CA THR A 193 -43.36 45.56 -0.82
C THR A 193 -43.24 46.68 -1.86
N SER A 194 -44.14 47.66 -1.81
CA SER A 194 -44.15 48.83 -2.72
C SER A 194 -42.91 49.73 -2.59
N SER A 195 -42.12 49.59 -1.51
CA SER A 195 -40.84 50.26 -1.31
C SER A 195 -39.66 49.57 -2.01
N GLY A 196 -39.88 48.40 -2.64
CA GLY A 196 -38.86 47.63 -3.36
C GLY A 196 -37.99 46.74 -2.47
N VAL A 197 -38.13 46.80 -1.14
CA VAL A 197 -37.38 45.96 -0.19
C VAL A 197 -38.15 44.66 0.08
N PRO A 198 -37.53 43.48 -0.13
CA PRO A 198 -38.15 42.20 0.18
C PRO A 198 -38.09 41.91 1.68
N GLU A 199 -39.20 41.41 2.22
CA GLU A 199 -39.26 40.83 3.56
C GLU A 199 -39.25 39.31 3.48
N ILE A 200 -38.64 38.65 4.48
CA ILE A 200 -38.51 37.18 4.56
C ILE A 200 -39.19 36.65 5.82
N ALA A 201 -39.93 35.55 5.69
CA ALA A 201 -40.58 34.85 6.80
C ALA A 201 -40.44 33.31 6.69
N PRO A 202 -40.66 32.56 7.79
CA PRO A 202 -40.79 31.11 7.75
C PRO A 202 -41.98 30.66 6.87
N VAL A 203 -41.91 29.46 6.30
CA VAL A 203 -42.98 28.90 5.44
C VAL A 203 -44.24 28.60 6.24
N GLU A 204 -44.10 28.32 7.53
CA GLU A 204 -45.20 28.07 8.46
C GLU A 204 -46.14 29.28 8.63
N GLU A 205 -45.65 30.50 8.35
CA GLU A 205 -46.41 31.74 8.47
C GLU A 205 -47.12 32.15 7.16
N TYR A 206 -47.23 31.25 6.18
CA TYR A 206 -47.75 31.53 4.83
C TYR A 206 -49.03 32.37 4.81
N THR A 207 -50.06 31.94 5.55
CA THR A 207 -51.38 32.59 5.58
C THR A 207 -51.32 34.01 6.15
N THR A 208 -50.55 34.21 7.23
CA THR A 208 -50.42 35.50 7.90
C THR A 208 -49.53 36.46 7.13
N PHE A 209 -48.46 35.94 6.53
CA PHE A 209 -47.44 36.72 5.84
C PHE A 209 -47.91 37.25 4.48
N PHE A 210 -48.71 36.47 3.74
CA PHE A 210 -49.25 36.86 2.43
C PHE A 210 -50.68 37.42 2.48
N LYS A 211 -51.19 37.69 3.68
CA LYS A 211 -52.50 38.33 3.85
C LYS A 211 -52.52 39.68 3.11
N ASP A 212 -53.52 39.87 2.25
CA ASP A 212 -53.71 41.08 1.43
C ASP A 212 -52.56 41.42 0.46
N VAL A 213 -51.62 40.48 0.21
CA VAL A 213 -50.54 40.65 -0.77
C VAL A 213 -50.96 40.07 -2.13
N PRO A 214 -50.82 40.76 -3.26
CA PRO A 214 -51.18 40.20 -4.57
C PRO A 214 -50.25 39.04 -4.98
N PRO A 215 -50.72 38.00 -5.70
CA PRO A 215 -49.90 36.84 -6.08
C PRO A 215 -48.60 37.17 -6.82
N THR A 216 -48.57 38.26 -7.58
CA THR A 216 -47.38 38.74 -8.30
C THR A 216 -46.24 39.17 -7.37
N SER A 217 -46.56 39.57 -6.14
CA SER A 217 -45.60 40.00 -5.13
C SER A 217 -45.26 38.91 -4.11
N ARG A 218 -45.78 37.69 -4.29
CA ARG A 218 -45.49 36.52 -3.45
C ARG A 218 -44.43 35.65 -4.12
N ALA A 219 -43.47 35.15 -3.36
CA ALA A 219 -42.58 34.10 -3.81
C ALA A 219 -42.20 33.16 -2.65
N ILE A 220 -41.92 31.90 -2.99
CA ILE A 220 -41.53 30.85 -2.05
C ILE A 220 -40.11 30.43 -2.40
N GLY A 221 -39.18 30.72 -1.49
CA GLY A 221 -37.78 30.40 -1.63
C GLY A 221 -37.41 29.07 -0.99
N PHE A 222 -36.46 28.37 -1.61
CA PHE A 222 -35.72 27.31 -0.97
C PHE A 222 -34.27 27.32 -1.43
N ILE A 223 -33.38 26.81 -0.57
CA ILE A 223 -31.98 26.60 -0.94
C ILE A 223 -31.90 25.42 -1.90
N ASP A 224 -31.56 25.70 -3.17
CA ASP A 224 -31.56 24.69 -4.22
C ASP A 224 -30.18 23.99 -4.28
N PRO A 225 -30.08 22.70 -3.89
CA PRO A 225 -28.84 21.93 -4.03
C PRO A 225 -28.51 21.57 -5.48
N SER A 226 -29.46 21.66 -6.41
CA SER A 226 -29.21 21.38 -7.82
C SER A 226 -28.61 22.60 -8.51
N ALA A 227 -27.49 22.42 -9.21
CA ALA A 227 -26.95 23.42 -10.12
C ALA A 227 -27.57 23.38 -11.53
N ALA A 228 -28.38 22.35 -11.85
CA ALA A 228 -28.95 22.18 -13.19
C ALA A 228 -29.92 23.30 -13.56
N ALA A 229 -29.83 23.81 -14.80
CA ALA A 229 -30.63 24.92 -15.29
C ALA A 229 -32.15 24.65 -15.21
N SER A 230 -32.59 23.50 -15.71
CA SER A 230 -34.00 23.11 -15.86
C SER A 230 -34.58 22.33 -14.67
N ASN A 231 -33.74 21.66 -13.87
CA ASN A 231 -34.19 20.69 -12.89
C ASN A 231 -33.94 21.18 -11.45
N PRO A 232 -34.98 21.59 -10.69
CA PRO A 232 -34.86 21.90 -9.26
C PRO A 232 -34.36 20.72 -8.44
N GLY A 233 -33.71 21.00 -7.32
CA GLY A 233 -33.25 20.02 -6.37
C GLY A 233 -34.38 19.23 -5.71
N TRP A 234 -34.00 18.09 -5.16
CA TRP A 234 -34.90 17.14 -4.51
C TRP A 234 -35.79 17.72 -3.39
N PRO A 235 -35.33 18.67 -2.53
CA PRO A 235 -36.14 19.22 -1.43
C PRO A 235 -37.46 19.85 -1.86
N LEU A 236 -37.53 20.40 -3.09
CA LEU A 236 -38.71 21.09 -3.59
C LEU A 236 -39.95 20.17 -3.63
N ARG A 237 -39.78 18.87 -3.84
CA ARG A 237 -40.90 17.91 -3.86
C ARG A 237 -41.69 17.92 -2.55
N ASN A 238 -40.98 17.91 -1.42
CA ASN A 238 -41.59 17.84 -0.10
C ASN A 238 -42.18 19.20 0.30
N LEU A 239 -41.53 20.30 -0.08
CA LEU A 239 -42.08 21.64 0.07
C LEU A 239 -43.39 21.81 -0.71
N LEU A 240 -43.44 21.38 -1.96
CA LEU A 240 -44.67 21.44 -2.76
C LEU A 240 -45.79 20.56 -2.20
N ALA A 241 -45.45 19.39 -1.65
CA ALA A 241 -46.43 18.54 -0.96
C ALA A 241 -46.99 19.23 0.31
N PHE A 242 -46.13 19.89 1.08
CA PHE A 242 -46.54 20.70 2.23
C PHE A 242 -47.50 21.83 1.83
N LEU A 243 -47.13 22.62 0.81
CA LEU A 243 -47.93 23.74 0.34
C LEU A 243 -49.27 23.30 -0.25
N ARG A 244 -49.31 22.21 -1.01
CA ARG A 244 -50.55 21.66 -1.57
C ARG A 244 -51.53 21.21 -0.48
N TYR A 245 -51.03 20.67 0.63
CA TYR A 245 -51.87 20.20 1.73
C TYR A 245 -52.53 21.36 2.49
N HIS A 246 -51.79 22.43 2.78
CA HIS A 246 -52.29 23.59 3.54
C HIS A 246 -52.96 24.65 2.68
N HIS A 247 -52.53 24.83 1.44
CA HIS A 247 -52.97 25.89 0.52
C HIS A 247 -53.35 25.32 -0.87
N PRO A 248 -54.39 24.46 -0.96
CA PRO A 248 -54.76 23.78 -2.20
C PRO A 248 -55.28 24.71 -3.30
N THR A 249 -55.93 25.82 -2.93
CA THR A 249 -56.42 26.83 -3.88
C THR A 249 -55.25 27.51 -4.59
N ASP A 250 -54.30 28.04 -3.81
CA ASP A 250 -53.08 28.69 -4.33
C ASP A 250 -52.20 27.71 -5.13
N ALA A 251 -52.25 26.40 -4.82
CA ALA A 251 -51.56 25.38 -5.60
C ALA A 251 -52.12 25.21 -7.03
N SER A 252 -53.41 25.49 -7.20
CA SER A 252 -54.09 25.46 -8.51
C SER A 252 -53.81 26.73 -9.31
N ASP A 253 -53.80 27.89 -8.63
CA ASP A 253 -53.49 29.19 -9.24
C ASP A 253 -52.00 29.32 -9.61
N GLY A 254 -51.12 28.67 -8.83
CA GLY A 254 -49.69 28.52 -9.10
C GLY A 254 -48.80 29.25 -8.08
N PHE A 255 -47.79 28.53 -7.60
CA PHE A 255 -46.77 29.07 -6.70
C PHE A 255 -45.58 29.63 -7.48
N ARG A 256 -45.21 30.89 -7.21
CA ARG A 256 -43.94 31.46 -7.68
C ARG A 256 -42.80 30.94 -6.80
N VAL A 257 -41.98 30.03 -7.34
CA VAL A 257 -40.88 29.39 -6.63
C VAL A 257 -39.56 30.04 -6.98
N LEU A 258 -38.81 30.47 -5.97
CA LEU A 258 -37.44 30.99 -6.07
C LEU A 258 -36.44 29.91 -5.65
N ARG A 259 -35.65 29.43 -6.61
CA ARG A 259 -34.54 28.50 -6.44
C ARG A 259 -33.29 29.27 -6.06
N TRP A 260 -33.02 29.37 -4.76
CA TRP A 260 -31.92 30.17 -4.24
C TRP A 260 -30.60 29.41 -4.28
N ARG A 261 -29.58 29.99 -4.93
CA ARG A 261 -28.24 29.37 -5.08
C ARG A 261 -27.09 30.28 -4.65
N ASP A 262 -27.36 31.56 -4.43
CA ASP A 262 -26.34 32.60 -4.22
C ASP A 262 -26.06 32.79 -2.71
N LEU A 263 -25.58 31.73 -2.06
CA LEU A 263 -25.19 31.75 -0.64
C LEU A 263 -23.78 32.31 -0.40
N GLU A 264 -22.93 32.39 -1.42
CA GLU A 264 -21.61 33.05 -1.35
C GLU A 264 -21.71 34.44 -2.02
N SER A 265 -20.92 35.43 -1.58
CA SER A 265 -20.94 36.78 -2.15
C SER A 265 -20.83 36.74 -3.67
N ALA A 266 -21.77 37.38 -4.35
CA ALA A 266 -21.84 37.36 -5.81
C ALA A 266 -20.52 37.91 -6.40
N SER A 267 -19.79 37.06 -7.11
CA SER A 267 -18.64 37.49 -7.90
C SER A 267 -19.21 38.19 -9.15
N ALA A 268 -19.08 39.52 -9.20
CA ALA A 268 -19.39 40.33 -10.39
C ALA A 268 -20.88 40.37 -10.85
N GLY A 269 -21.83 40.53 -9.93
CA GLY A 269 -23.21 40.96 -10.26
C GLY A 269 -24.04 39.98 -11.11
N THR A 270 -23.64 38.72 -11.20
CA THR A 270 -24.39 37.67 -11.92
C THR A 270 -25.05 36.71 -10.93
N TRP A 271 -26.37 36.65 -10.93
CA TRP A 271 -27.15 35.78 -10.06
C TRP A 271 -27.36 34.40 -10.68
N LYS A 272 -27.08 33.34 -9.91
CA LYS A 272 -27.27 31.94 -10.35
C LYS A 272 -28.64 31.41 -10.00
N SER A 273 -29.34 32.07 -9.09
CA SER A 273 -30.70 31.77 -8.65
C SER A 273 -31.71 31.87 -9.78
N ARG A 274 -32.78 31.07 -9.70
CA ARG A 274 -33.81 30.98 -10.75
C ARG A 274 -35.21 31.06 -10.19
N VAL A 275 -36.16 31.49 -11.00
CA VAL A 275 -37.57 31.64 -10.64
C VAL A 275 -38.47 30.93 -11.64
N GLY A 276 -39.58 30.38 -11.17
CA GLY A 276 -40.57 29.71 -12.02
C GLY A 276 -41.91 29.58 -11.31
N ILE A 277 -43.01 29.54 -12.06
CA ILE A 277 -44.36 29.39 -11.51
C ILE A 277 -44.80 27.94 -11.66
N VAL A 278 -45.03 27.26 -10.56
CA VAL A 278 -45.36 25.83 -10.51
C VAL A 278 -46.80 25.65 -10.05
N ARG A 279 -47.61 24.93 -10.82
CA ARG A 279 -49.03 24.67 -10.54
C ARG A 279 -49.38 23.20 -10.66
N VAL A 280 -50.47 22.79 -10.01
CA VAL A 280 -51.02 21.44 -10.12
C VAL A 280 -52.51 21.54 -10.41
N ALA A 281 -52.97 20.87 -11.46
CA ALA A 281 -54.38 20.94 -11.88
C ALA A 281 -55.21 19.89 -11.14
N GLY A 282 -56.23 20.28 -10.38
CA GLY A 282 -57.24 19.36 -9.81
C GLY A 282 -57.39 19.46 -8.29
N ASP A 283 -58.52 18.95 -7.78
CA ASP A 283 -58.84 18.99 -6.35
C ASP A 283 -57.78 18.28 -5.51
N ALA A 284 -57.42 18.90 -4.38
CA ALA A 284 -56.45 18.34 -3.46
C ALA A 284 -57.14 17.32 -2.53
N ASP A 285 -57.08 16.04 -2.89
CA ASP A 285 -57.30 14.99 -1.90
C ASP A 285 -56.27 15.13 -0.77
N LYS A 286 -56.73 15.25 0.48
CA LYS A 286 -55.87 15.30 1.69
C LYS A 286 -55.22 13.95 2.03
N LEU A 287 -55.17 13.03 1.07
CA LEU A 287 -54.57 11.70 1.20
C LEU A 287 -53.06 11.77 1.01
N LYS A 288 -52.34 10.83 1.66
CA LYS A 288 -50.89 10.71 1.55
C LYS A 288 -50.49 10.33 0.12
N PRO A 289 -49.65 11.12 -0.58
CA PRO A 289 -49.15 10.74 -1.90
C PRO A 289 -48.16 9.57 -1.83
N SER A 290 -47.99 8.85 -2.94
CA SER A 290 -46.90 7.86 -3.08
C SER A 290 -45.54 8.53 -2.96
N ALA A 291 -44.56 7.88 -2.35
CA ALA A 291 -43.21 8.43 -2.16
C ALA A 291 -42.13 7.61 -2.89
N VAL A 292 -41.04 8.29 -3.28
CA VAL A 292 -39.86 7.70 -3.94
C VAL A 292 -38.59 8.31 -3.35
N GLY A 293 -37.44 7.62 -3.39
CA GLY A 293 -36.23 8.19 -2.79
C GLY A 293 -34.97 7.34 -2.72
N TRP A 294 -35.02 6.05 -3.06
CA TRP A 294 -33.83 5.20 -3.02
C TRP A 294 -32.75 5.66 -4.01
N GLU A 295 -31.53 5.81 -3.51
CA GLU A 295 -30.39 6.23 -4.33
C GLU A 295 -30.00 5.12 -5.32
N LYS A 296 -29.58 5.53 -6.52
CA LYS A 296 -29.00 4.62 -7.51
C LYS A 296 -27.50 4.41 -7.23
N ASN A 297 -27.01 3.20 -7.49
CA ASN A 297 -25.58 2.90 -7.45
C ASN A 297 -24.84 3.52 -8.65
N ALA A 298 -23.50 3.38 -8.69
CA ALA A 298 -22.67 3.89 -9.78
C ALA A 298 -23.03 3.32 -11.18
N GLN A 299 -23.73 2.17 -11.23
CA GLN A 299 -24.22 1.55 -12.46
C GLN A 299 -25.64 2.03 -12.85
N GLY A 300 -26.20 3.00 -12.13
CA GLY A 300 -27.55 3.54 -12.38
C GLY A 300 -28.71 2.64 -11.94
N LYS A 301 -28.44 1.55 -11.24
CA LYS A 301 -29.46 0.62 -10.71
C LYS A 301 -29.81 0.96 -9.26
N LEU A 302 -31.03 0.64 -8.84
CA LEU A 302 -31.42 0.73 -7.43
C LEU A 302 -30.71 -0.38 -6.65
N GLY A 303 -29.77 0.00 -5.79
CA GLY A 303 -29.03 -0.94 -4.96
C GLY A 303 -27.97 -0.28 -4.09
N PRO A 304 -27.46 -1.01 -3.08
CA PRO A 304 -26.46 -0.51 -2.16
C PRO A 304 -25.11 -0.24 -2.85
N ARG A 305 -24.31 0.63 -2.24
CA ARG A 305 -22.92 0.91 -2.58
C ARG A 305 -21.99 0.24 -1.57
N MET A 306 -20.72 0.07 -1.94
CA MET A 306 -19.67 -0.48 -1.08
C MET A 306 -18.47 0.46 -1.07
N ALA A 307 -18.02 0.87 0.12
CA ALA A 307 -16.75 1.56 0.33
C ALA A 307 -15.71 0.58 0.89
N ASP A 308 -14.53 0.52 0.26
CA ASP A 308 -13.37 -0.25 0.73
C ASP A 308 -12.34 0.72 1.33
N LEU A 309 -12.21 0.70 2.66
CA LEU A 309 -11.27 1.54 3.39
C LEU A 309 -10.08 0.76 3.93
N ALA A 310 -9.94 -0.52 3.58
CA ALA A 310 -8.79 -1.32 4.01
C ALA A 310 -7.44 -0.66 3.71
N PRO A 311 -7.22 0.03 2.56
CA PRO A 311 -5.96 0.72 2.30
C PRO A 311 -5.64 1.88 3.28
N MET A 312 -6.66 2.48 3.89
CA MET A 312 -6.50 3.62 4.81
C MET A 312 -6.55 3.20 6.29
N MET A 313 -7.04 1.99 6.57
CA MET A 313 -7.41 1.54 7.92
C MET A 313 -6.62 0.33 8.41
N ASP A 314 -6.05 -0.49 7.52
CA ASP A 314 -5.27 -1.66 7.91
C ASP A 314 -3.81 -1.24 8.23
N PRO A 315 -3.37 -1.35 9.51
CA PRO A 315 -2.01 -0.95 9.91
C PRO A 315 -0.92 -1.68 9.12
N THR A 316 -1.19 -2.92 8.69
CA THR A 316 -0.25 -3.72 7.91
C THR A 316 -0.05 -3.14 6.51
N ARG A 317 -1.15 -2.75 5.87
CA ARG A 317 -1.11 -2.11 4.54
C ARG A 317 -0.53 -0.71 4.60
N LEU A 318 -0.80 0.03 5.67
CA LEU A 318 -0.20 1.35 5.89
C LEU A 318 1.33 1.23 6.03
N ALA A 319 1.82 0.24 6.78
CA ALA A 319 3.25 -0.02 6.90
C ALA A 319 3.88 -0.39 5.54
N ASP A 320 3.24 -1.26 4.75
CA ASP A 320 3.70 -1.65 3.41
C ASP A 320 3.79 -0.44 2.45
N GLN A 321 2.74 0.40 2.42
CA GLN A 321 2.73 1.63 1.63
C GLN A 321 3.81 2.63 2.07
N ALA A 322 4.05 2.77 3.38
CA ALA A 322 5.06 3.69 3.91
C ALA A 322 6.49 3.27 3.55
N VAL A 323 6.80 1.97 3.63
CA VAL A 323 8.10 1.41 3.21
C VAL A 323 8.31 1.61 1.71
N ASP A 324 7.30 1.26 0.90
CA ASP A 324 7.36 1.44 -0.55
C ASP A 324 7.52 2.91 -0.96
N LEU A 325 6.86 3.82 -0.25
CA LEU A 325 6.98 5.25 -0.50
C LEU A 325 8.42 5.73 -0.29
N ASN A 326 9.11 5.25 0.76
CA ASN A 326 10.50 5.65 1.02
C ASN A 326 11.43 5.26 -0.15
N LEU A 327 11.29 4.04 -0.65
CA LEU A 327 12.05 3.57 -1.81
C LEU A 327 11.67 4.32 -3.09
N LYS A 328 10.37 4.55 -3.33
CA LYS A 328 9.89 5.35 -4.48
C LYS A 328 10.42 6.78 -4.45
N LEU A 329 10.59 7.38 -3.26
CA LEU A 329 11.20 8.70 -3.12
C LEU A 329 12.67 8.71 -3.55
N MET A 330 13.46 7.65 -3.27
CA MET A 330 14.82 7.52 -3.80
C MET A 330 14.82 7.53 -5.32
N ARG A 331 13.92 6.76 -5.94
CA ARG A 331 13.74 6.72 -7.39
C ARG A 331 13.35 8.08 -7.95
N TRP A 332 12.31 8.72 -7.43
CA TRP A 332 11.79 9.98 -7.99
C TRP A 332 12.73 11.18 -7.78
N ARG A 333 13.44 11.24 -6.65
CA ARG A 333 14.28 12.39 -6.30
C ARG A 333 15.71 12.29 -6.79
N ILE A 334 16.28 11.08 -6.81
CA ILE A 334 17.72 10.89 -7.00
C ILE A 334 18.00 10.03 -8.24
N LEU A 335 17.37 8.86 -8.36
CA LEU A 335 17.69 7.87 -9.40
C LEU A 335 16.43 7.37 -10.14
N PRO A 336 15.89 8.12 -11.13
CA PRO A 336 14.63 7.76 -11.81
C PRO A 336 14.65 6.40 -12.53
N SER A 337 15.85 5.98 -12.96
CA SER A 337 16.11 4.71 -13.64
C SER A 337 16.24 3.50 -12.70
N LEU A 338 16.17 3.70 -11.38
CA LEU A 338 16.20 2.63 -10.39
C LEU A 338 14.93 1.77 -10.49
N ASP A 339 15.13 0.47 -10.74
CA ASP A 339 14.06 -0.51 -10.84
C ASP A 339 13.84 -1.20 -9.49
N LEU A 340 12.96 -0.63 -8.67
CA LEU A 340 12.62 -1.14 -7.35
C LEU A 340 11.88 -2.48 -7.41
N ASP A 341 11.13 -2.74 -8.49
CA ASP A 341 10.31 -3.95 -8.61
C ASP A 341 11.20 -5.17 -8.81
N LYS A 342 12.31 -5.04 -9.56
CA LYS A 342 13.34 -6.10 -9.65
C LYS A 342 13.91 -6.46 -8.28
N VAL A 343 14.18 -5.46 -7.44
CA VAL A 343 14.73 -5.69 -6.10
C VAL A 343 13.69 -6.38 -5.21
N ALA A 344 12.45 -5.86 -5.20
CA ALA A 344 11.38 -6.40 -4.36
C ALA A 344 11.00 -7.85 -4.70
N THR A 345 11.06 -8.22 -5.98
CA THR A 345 10.69 -9.55 -6.48
C THR A 345 11.80 -10.59 -6.35
N THR A 346 13.04 -10.18 -6.13
CA THR A 346 14.19 -11.08 -5.97
C THR A 346 14.03 -11.94 -4.71
N LYS A 347 14.11 -13.26 -4.86
CA LYS A 347 14.05 -14.21 -3.75
C LYS A 347 15.45 -14.50 -3.23
N CYS A 348 15.70 -14.20 -1.96
CA CYS A 348 17.02 -14.35 -1.34
C CYS A 348 17.06 -15.55 -0.37
N LEU A 349 17.97 -16.48 -0.63
CA LEU A 349 18.31 -17.58 0.27
C LEU A 349 19.56 -17.20 1.08
N LEU A 350 19.45 -17.19 2.40
CA LEU A 350 20.54 -16.87 3.32
C LEU A 350 21.02 -18.15 4.01
N LEU A 351 22.19 -18.64 3.58
CA LEU A 351 22.85 -19.79 4.18
C LEU A 351 23.70 -19.30 5.36
N GLY A 352 23.12 -19.40 6.56
CA GLY A 352 23.63 -18.84 7.81
C GLY A 352 22.70 -17.77 8.38
N ALA A 353 22.21 -17.99 9.60
CA ALA A 353 21.42 -17.04 10.40
C ALA A 353 22.23 -16.47 11.57
N GLY A 354 23.57 -16.47 11.45
CA GLY A 354 24.50 -15.83 12.37
C GLY A 354 24.58 -14.31 12.20
N THR A 355 25.73 -13.74 12.56
CA THR A 355 25.96 -12.29 12.56
C THR A 355 25.72 -11.68 11.17
N LEU A 356 26.32 -12.28 10.12
CA LEU A 356 26.13 -11.84 8.74
C LEU A 356 24.68 -11.99 8.28
N GLY A 357 24.07 -13.16 8.49
CA GLY A 357 22.69 -13.45 8.10
C GLY A 357 21.69 -12.43 8.63
N CYS A 358 21.82 -12.07 9.91
CA CYS A 358 20.94 -11.09 10.55
C CYS A 358 21.07 -9.69 9.95
N TYR A 359 22.30 -9.22 9.68
CA TYR A 359 22.50 -7.90 9.06
C TYR A 359 22.10 -7.89 7.59
N VAL A 360 22.46 -8.92 6.81
CA VAL A 360 22.08 -9.05 5.40
C VAL A 360 20.55 -9.01 5.27
N ALA A 361 19.84 -9.78 6.09
CA ALA A 361 18.38 -9.79 6.07
C ALA A 361 17.74 -8.43 6.36
N ARG A 362 18.27 -7.69 7.35
CA ARG A 362 17.79 -6.33 7.65
C ARG A 362 18.04 -5.36 6.50
N THR A 363 19.19 -5.44 5.84
CA THR A 363 19.51 -4.58 4.70
C THR A 363 18.67 -4.95 3.47
N LEU A 364 18.45 -6.23 3.19
CA LEU A 364 17.56 -6.70 2.12
C LEU A 364 16.12 -6.20 2.31
N MET A 365 15.60 -6.30 3.55
CA MET A 365 14.29 -5.78 3.90
C MET A 365 14.21 -4.25 3.73
N GLY A 366 15.29 -3.53 4.07
CA GLY A 366 15.39 -2.08 3.84
C GLY A 366 15.33 -1.70 2.35
N TRP A 367 15.86 -2.55 1.48
CA TRP A 367 15.76 -2.44 0.02
C TRP A 367 14.43 -2.93 -0.57
N GLY A 368 13.51 -3.39 0.29
CA GLY A 368 12.18 -3.84 -0.11
C GLY A 368 12.10 -5.28 -0.59
N VAL A 369 13.12 -6.10 -0.41
CA VAL A 369 13.07 -7.55 -0.73
C VAL A 369 11.97 -8.21 0.08
N ARG A 370 11.03 -8.90 -0.59
CA ARG A 370 9.87 -9.50 0.06
C ARG A 370 10.04 -10.96 0.45
N LYS A 371 10.89 -11.73 -0.23
CA LYS A 371 11.09 -13.17 0.05
C LYS A 371 12.49 -13.45 0.57
N ILE A 372 12.59 -13.84 1.85
CA ILE A 372 13.86 -14.15 2.52
C ILE A 372 13.76 -15.50 3.24
N THR A 373 14.60 -16.46 2.83
CA THR A 373 14.63 -17.78 3.46
C THR A 373 15.95 -17.99 4.19
N PHE A 374 15.90 -18.36 5.46
CA PHE A 374 17.08 -18.70 6.26
C PHE A 374 17.33 -20.21 6.29
N VAL A 375 18.60 -20.59 6.26
CA VAL A 375 19.09 -21.95 6.52
C VAL A 375 20.15 -21.88 7.61
N ASP A 376 19.93 -22.54 8.73
CA ASP A 376 20.88 -22.62 9.85
C ASP A 376 20.51 -23.79 10.76
N SER A 377 21.48 -24.60 11.19
CA SER A 377 21.26 -25.77 12.05
C SER A 377 21.39 -25.46 13.56
N ALA A 378 21.87 -24.27 13.91
CA ALA A 378 22.21 -23.91 15.28
C ALA A 378 21.04 -23.31 16.06
N ARG A 379 21.25 -23.18 17.37
CA ARG A 379 20.31 -22.55 18.32
C ARG A 379 20.88 -21.23 18.82
N VAL A 380 20.00 -20.31 19.20
CA VAL A 380 20.39 -19.00 19.74
C VAL A 380 21.06 -19.19 21.11
N SER A 381 22.26 -18.65 21.30
CA SER A 381 22.99 -18.68 22.58
C SER A 381 23.06 -17.30 23.22
N PHE A 382 23.36 -17.22 24.53
CA PHE A 382 23.38 -15.96 25.29
C PHE A 382 24.32 -14.88 24.74
N SER A 383 25.40 -15.25 24.06
CA SER A 383 26.32 -14.30 23.43
C SER A 383 25.84 -13.77 22.07
N ASN A 384 24.76 -14.34 21.51
CA ASN A 384 24.30 -14.02 20.16
C ASN A 384 23.56 -12.67 20.06
N PRO A 385 22.58 -12.31 20.92
CA PRO A 385 21.75 -11.10 20.73
C PRO A 385 22.54 -9.80 20.55
N VAL A 386 23.70 -9.66 21.21
CA VAL A 386 24.54 -8.46 21.11
C VAL A 386 25.29 -8.32 19.77
N ARG A 387 25.36 -9.39 18.97
CA ARG A 387 26.02 -9.43 17.65
C ARG A 387 25.06 -9.77 16.52
N GLN A 388 23.97 -10.46 16.81
CA GLN A 388 23.00 -11.00 15.84
C GLN A 388 21.67 -10.25 16.01
N PRO A 389 21.46 -9.12 15.30
CA PRO A 389 20.42 -8.13 15.60
C PRO A 389 18.97 -8.57 15.30
N LEU A 390 18.74 -9.86 15.03
CA LEU A 390 17.39 -10.43 14.95
C LEU A 390 16.98 -11.12 16.26
N PHE A 391 17.92 -11.48 17.13
CA PHE A 391 17.64 -12.23 18.35
C PHE A 391 17.57 -11.33 19.57
N GLU A 392 16.66 -11.66 20.48
CA GLU A 392 16.53 -11.00 21.79
C GLU A 392 16.97 -11.96 22.92
N PHE A 393 17.16 -11.42 24.13
CA PHE A 393 17.57 -12.23 25.29
C PHE A 393 16.60 -13.41 25.56
N GLU A 394 15.30 -13.19 25.36
CA GLU A 394 14.26 -14.22 25.54
C GLU A 394 14.42 -15.41 24.58
N ASP A 395 15.08 -15.23 23.43
CA ASP A 395 15.30 -16.31 22.46
C ASP A 395 16.40 -17.29 22.90
N CYS A 396 17.20 -16.93 23.90
CA CYS A 396 18.25 -17.76 24.49
C CYS A 396 17.72 -18.73 25.57
N LEU A 397 16.52 -18.47 26.10
CA LEU A 397 15.96 -19.23 27.22
C LEU A 397 15.60 -20.67 26.79
N ASN A 398 15.50 -21.60 27.76
CA ASN A 398 15.12 -22.99 27.53
C ASN A 398 16.00 -23.74 26.51
N GLY A 399 17.32 -23.49 26.53
CA GLY A 399 18.27 -24.10 25.59
C GLY A 399 18.30 -23.43 24.21
N GLY A 400 17.76 -22.21 24.10
CA GLY A 400 17.79 -21.40 22.88
C GLY A 400 16.77 -21.85 21.84
N LYS A 401 16.18 -20.91 21.09
CA LYS A 401 15.33 -21.24 19.93
C LYS A 401 16.18 -21.63 18.71
N PRO A 402 15.67 -22.43 17.76
CA PRO A 402 16.34 -22.66 16.47
C PRO A 402 16.54 -21.35 15.71
N LYS A 403 17.78 -21.06 15.27
CA LYS A 403 18.13 -19.75 14.69
C LYS A 403 17.34 -19.40 13.45
N ALA A 404 17.25 -20.32 12.49
CA ALA A 404 16.60 -20.04 11.20
C ALA A 404 15.13 -19.66 11.37
N ALA A 405 14.36 -20.45 12.14
CA ALA A 405 12.95 -20.17 12.42
C ALA A 405 12.77 -18.87 13.21
N CYS A 406 13.61 -18.65 14.24
CA CYS A 406 13.56 -17.44 15.05
C CYS A 406 13.86 -16.18 14.23
N ALA A 407 14.85 -16.23 13.34
CA ALA A 407 15.20 -15.11 12.46
C ALA A 407 14.04 -14.73 11.53
N ALA A 408 13.35 -15.73 10.96
CA ALA A 408 12.17 -15.51 10.12
C ALA A 408 11.00 -14.88 10.89
N GLU A 409 10.71 -15.36 12.10
CA GLU A 409 9.69 -14.78 12.98
C GLU A 409 10.01 -13.33 13.34
N ARG A 410 11.28 -13.02 13.65
CA ARG A 410 11.71 -11.68 14.03
C ARG A 410 11.67 -10.71 12.86
N LEU A 411 11.97 -11.14 11.63
CA LEU A 411 11.73 -10.32 10.43
C LEU A 411 10.25 -9.98 10.25
N LYS A 412 9.35 -10.95 10.39
CA LYS A 412 7.90 -10.72 10.28
C LYS A 412 7.38 -9.77 11.37
N LYS A 413 7.99 -9.81 12.56
CA LYS A 413 7.69 -8.86 13.65
C LYS A 413 8.15 -7.44 13.32
N ILE A 414 9.26 -7.28 12.59
CA ILE A 414 9.74 -5.96 12.16
C ILE A 414 8.87 -5.40 11.02
N PHE A 415 8.56 -6.23 10.01
CA PHE A 415 7.72 -5.85 8.89
C PHE A 415 6.81 -7.02 8.48
N PRO A 416 5.49 -6.96 8.76
CA PRO A 416 4.60 -8.09 8.47
C PRO A 416 4.41 -8.40 6.99
N GLY A 417 4.77 -7.49 6.08
CA GLY A 417 4.71 -7.69 4.63
C GLY A 417 5.82 -8.56 4.05
N VAL A 418 6.79 -9.03 4.86
CA VAL A 418 7.85 -9.93 4.41
C VAL A 418 7.41 -11.40 4.46
N ASP A 419 7.63 -12.12 3.37
CA ASP A 419 7.53 -13.58 3.30
C ASP A 419 8.87 -14.20 3.74
N ALA A 420 9.04 -14.33 5.07
CA ALA A 420 10.22 -14.94 5.67
C ALA A 420 9.97 -16.39 6.13
N THR A 421 10.88 -17.30 5.80
CA THR A 421 10.86 -18.70 6.27
C THR A 421 12.22 -19.13 6.80
N GLY A 422 12.25 -20.15 7.65
CA GLY A 422 13.47 -20.65 8.28
C GLY A 422 13.53 -22.17 8.28
N HIS A 423 14.63 -22.73 7.80
CA HIS A 423 14.87 -24.17 7.71
C HIS A 423 16.02 -24.56 8.64
N ASN A 424 15.72 -25.44 9.60
CA ASN A 424 16.74 -26.04 10.46
C ASN A 424 17.43 -27.18 9.71
N LEU A 425 18.54 -26.88 9.06
CA LEU A 425 19.18 -27.75 8.08
C LEU A 425 20.70 -27.65 8.22
N SER A 426 21.38 -28.79 8.35
CA SER A 426 22.84 -28.85 8.36
C SER A 426 23.37 -29.00 6.93
N ILE A 427 24.44 -28.29 6.60
CA ILE A 427 25.09 -28.37 5.30
C ILE A 427 26.31 -29.29 5.43
N PRO A 428 26.35 -30.44 4.74
CA PRO A 428 27.50 -31.33 4.79
C PRO A 428 28.79 -30.67 4.28
N MET A 429 29.90 -30.98 4.94
CA MET A 429 31.19 -30.34 4.72
C MET A 429 32.21 -31.34 4.19
N PRO A 430 32.98 -31.01 3.14
CA PRO A 430 34.15 -31.80 2.73
C PRO A 430 35.13 -31.99 3.88
N GLY A 431 35.70 -33.19 3.97
CA GLY A 431 36.67 -33.55 5.02
C GLY A 431 36.06 -33.97 6.36
N HIS A 432 34.73 -33.95 6.49
CA HIS A 432 34.00 -34.47 7.66
C HIS A 432 33.15 -35.69 7.24
N PRO A 433 33.67 -36.91 7.44
CA PRO A 433 32.98 -38.11 7.00
C PRO A 433 31.60 -38.27 7.63
N ILE A 434 30.61 -38.58 6.80
CA ILE A 434 29.24 -38.81 7.21
C ILE A 434 29.13 -40.25 7.73
N PRO A 435 28.75 -40.45 9.01
CA PRO A 435 28.57 -41.80 9.54
C PRO A 435 27.53 -42.58 8.74
N PRO A 436 27.67 -43.91 8.55
CA PRO A 436 26.73 -44.71 7.76
C PRO A 436 25.26 -44.56 8.21
N ALA A 437 25.02 -44.38 9.50
CA ALA A 437 23.68 -44.16 10.06
C ALA A 437 23.03 -42.82 9.65
N SER A 438 23.82 -41.84 9.24
CA SER A 438 23.39 -40.47 8.93
C SER A 438 23.32 -40.17 7.43
N VAL A 439 23.73 -41.10 6.56
CA VAL A 439 23.77 -40.92 5.10
C VAL A 439 22.38 -40.59 4.53
N GLU A 440 21.34 -41.29 4.97
CA GLU A 440 19.97 -41.02 4.51
C GLU A 440 19.46 -39.64 4.94
N GLN A 441 19.85 -39.16 6.13
CA GLN A 441 19.51 -37.81 6.57
C GLN A 441 20.27 -36.77 5.74
N ALA A 442 21.58 -36.95 5.53
CA ALA A 442 22.39 -36.07 4.70
C ALA A 442 21.85 -36.00 3.26
N LYS A 443 21.37 -37.11 2.70
CA LYS A 443 20.74 -37.14 1.39
C LYS A 443 19.47 -36.30 1.32
N LYS A 444 18.62 -36.38 2.35
CA LYS A 444 17.42 -35.52 2.47
C LYS A 444 17.79 -34.06 2.64
N ASP A 445 18.84 -33.78 3.42
CA ASP A 445 19.30 -32.43 3.68
C ASP A 445 19.85 -31.77 2.41
N VAL A 446 20.67 -32.50 1.64
CA VAL A 446 21.17 -32.06 0.33
C VAL A 446 20.02 -31.84 -0.66
N ALA A 447 19.07 -32.77 -0.75
CA ALA A 447 17.91 -32.60 -1.64
C ALA A 447 17.05 -31.37 -1.25
N THR A 448 16.94 -31.09 0.05
CA THR A 448 16.25 -29.89 0.54
C THR A 448 17.02 -28.63 0.18
N LEU A 449 18.35 -28.62 0.33
CA LEU A 449 19.21 -27.51 -0.06
C LEU A 449 19.14 -27.23 -1.57
N GLU A 450 19.20 -28.27 -2.39
CA GLU A 450 19.07 -28.17 -3.86
C GLU A 450 17.74 -27.51 -4.24
N LYS A 451 16.64 -27.98 -3.65
CA LYS A 451 15.31 -27.41 -3.85
C LYS A 451 15.25 -25.94 -3.44
N LEU A 452 15.80 -25.59 -2.28
CA LEU A 452 15.85 -24.20 -1.83
C LEU A 452 16.65 -23.33 -2.80
N ILE A 453 17.80 -23.80 -3.28
CA ILE A 453 18.59 -23.07 -4.28
C ILE A 453 17.81 -22.90 -5.59
N ASP A 454 17.06 -23.90 -6.05
CA ASP A 454 16.22 -23.79 -7.25
C ASP A 454 15.11 -22.75 -7.10
N GLU A 455 14.46 -22.69 -5.94
CA GLU A 455 13.33 -21.79 -5.67
C GLU A 455 13.73 -20.31 -5.51
N HIS A 456 15.01 -20.02 -5.30
CA HIS A 456 15.53 -18.68 -5.04
C HIS A 456 16.39 -18.14 -6.19
N ASP A 457 16.50 -16.82 -6.29
CA ASP A 457 17.23 -16.14 -7.37
C ASP A 457 18.68 -15.82 -6.96
N ALA A 458 18.86 -15.41 -5.70
CA ALA A 458 20.15 -15.08 -5.11
C ALA A 458 20.42 -15.91 -3.84
N VAL A 459 21.63 -16.45 -3.74
CA VAL A 459 22.10 -17.28 -2.62
C VAL A 459 23.25 -16.58 -1.94
N PHE A 460 23.08 -16.25 -0.66
CA PHE A 460 24.13 -15.68 0.17
C PHE A 460 24.82 -16.78 0.99
N LEU A 461 26.14 -16.88 0.84
CA LEU A 461 26.99 -17.75 1.64
C LEU A 461 27.51 -16.96 2.85
N LEU A 462 26.84 -17.13 3.98
CA LEU A 462 27.06 -16.38 5.23
C LEU A 462 27.45 -17.31 6.37
N MET A 463 28.13 -18.39 6.00
CA MET A 463 28.52 -19.49 6.86
C MET A 463 29.80 -19.16 7.61
N ASP A 464 30.09 -19.95 8.63
CA ASP A 464 31.15 -19.73 9.59
C ASP A 464 32.48 -20.40 9.24
N SER A 465 32.50 -21.30 8.25
CA SER A 465 33.69 -22.02 7.84
C SER A 465 33.85 -22.07 6.31
N ARG A 466 35.07 -22.36 5.86
CA ARG A 466 35.37 -22.52 4.43
C ARG A 466 34.73 -23.79 3.87
N GLU A 467 34.74 -24.90 4.59
CA GLU A 467 34.30 -26.20 4.07
C GLU A 467 32.80 -26.20 3.79
N SER A 468 32.05 -25.54 4.67
CA SER A 468 30.60 -25.43 4.57
C SER A 468 30.10 -24.62 3.36
N ARG A 469 30.94 -23.72 2.82
CA ARG A 469 30.66 -22.96 1.59
C ARG A 469 30.78 -23.80 0.31
N TRP A 470 31.37 -24.99 0.36
CA TRP A 470 31.75 -25.74 -0.84
C TRP A 470 30.52 -26.26 -1.60
N LEU A 471 29.65 -27.00 -0.91
CA LEU A 471 28.45 -27.56 -1.52
C LEU A 471 27.55 -26.47 -2.12
N PRO A 472 27.21 -25.38 -1.39
CA PRO A 472 26.48 -24.27 -1.99
C PRO A 472 27.15 -23.61 -3.19
N THR A 473 28.49 -23.56 -3.22
CA THR A 473 29.24 -23.04 -4.37
C THR A 473 29.06 -23.91 -5.61
N VAL A 474 29.19 -25.23 -5.46
CA VAL A 474 28.96 -26.20 -6.54
C VAL A 474 27.52 -26.10 -7.04
N LEU A 475 26.54 -26.12 -6.13
CA LEU A 475 25.12 -26.06 -6.46
C LEU A 475 24.76 -24.75 -7.17
N GLY A 476 25.24 -23.60 -6.67
CA GLY A 476 24.98 -22.30 -7.26
C GLY A 476 25.58 -22.17 -8.67
N ALA A 477 26.80 -22.69 -8.88
CA ALA A 477 27.43 -22.70 -10.19
C ALA A 477 26.73 -23.65 -11.17
N ALA A 478 26.35 -24.85 -10.73
CA ALA A 478 25.63 -25.83 -11.55
C ALA A 478 24.25 -25.32 -11.99
N LYS A 479 23.51 -24.68 -11.07
CA LYS A 479 22.13 -24.20 -11.28
C LYS A 479 22.06 -22.76 -11.84
N GLY A 480 23.19 -22.13 -12.15
CA GLY A 480 23.25 -20.77 -12.72
C GLY A 480 22.70 -19.68 -11.81
N LYS A 481 22.86 -19.82 -10.49
CA LYS A 481 22.32 -18.89 -9.49
C LYS A 481 23.29 -17.76 -9.19
N ILE A 482 22.75 -16.60 -8.78
CA ILE A 482 23.56 -15.52 -8.23
C ILE A 482 24.08 -15.99 -6.87
N VAL A 483 25.41 -16.06 -6.71
CA VAL A 483 26.03 -16.44 -5.43
C VAL A 483 26.83 -15.27 -4.88
N MET A 484 26.45 -14.81 -3.69
CA MET A 484 27.09 -13.74 -2.93
C MET A 484 27.80 -14.35 -1.72
N ASN A 485 29.12 -14.32 -1.70
CA ASN A 485 29.91 -14.85 -0.59
C ASN A 485 30.39 -13.71 0.31
N ALA A 486 30.15 -13.83 1.62
CA ALA A 486 30.71 -12.93 2.62
C ALA A 486 31.44 -13.74 3.70
N ALA A 487 32.68 -13.35 3.98
CA ALA A 487 33.57 -13.97 4.96
C ALA A 487 34.21 -12.92 5.86
N LEU A 488 34.49 -13.29 7.10
CA LEU A 488 35.04 -12.39 8.11
C LEU A 488 36.35 -12.96 8.67
N GLY A 489 37.36 -12.10 8.79
CA GLY A 489 38.51 -12.28 9.68
C GLY A 489 38.35 -11.46 10.95
N PHE A 490 39.42 -11.36 11.74
CA PHE A 490 39.41 -10.58 12.99
C PHE A 490 39.13 -9.08 12.74
N ASP A 491 39.88 -8.47 11.83
CA ASP A 491 39.80 -7.04 11.44
C ASP A 491 39.64 -6.83 9.92
N THR A 492 39.41 -7.91 9.17
CA THR A 492 39.21 -7.91 7.71
C THR A 492 37.89 -8.56 7.30
N PHE A 493 37.39 -8.23 6.11
CA PHE A 493 36.27 -8.93 5.49
C PHE A 493 36.49 -9.14 3.99
N LEU A 494 35.83 -10.15 3.45
CA LEU A 494 35.73 -10.40 2.02
C LEU A 494 34.26 -10.47 1.63
N VAL A 495 33.87 -9.70 0.62
CA VAL A 495 32.59 -9.82 -0.07
C VAL A 495 32.87 -10.06 -1.54
N MET A 496 32.27 -11.10 -2.12
CA MET A 496 32.44 -11.39 -3.54
C MET A 496 31.19 -12.00 -4.17
N ARG A 497 31.05 -11.82 -5.48
CA ARG A 497 30.07 -12.52 -6.30
C ARG A 497 30.76 -13.61 -7.12
N HIS A 498 30.14 -14.77 -7.29
CA HIS A 498 30.70 -15.80 -8.17
C HIS A 498 30.41 -15.51 -9.65
N GLY A 499 31.28 -15.97 -10.54
CA GLY A 499 31.04 -15.93 -11.98
C GLY A 499 30.02 -16.97 -12.45
N ALA A 500 29.08 -16.53 -13.29
CA ALA A 500 28.14 -17.40 -13.99
C ALA A 500 28.85 -18.49 -14.82
N ARG A 501 28.19 -19.63 -15.02
CA ARG A 501 28.72 -20.74 -15.82
C ARG A 501 28.59 -20.48 -17.33
N GLU A 502 27.51 -19.84 -17.79
CA GLU A 502 27.31 -19.56 -19.22
C GLU A 502 28.30 -18.50 -19.73
N SER A 503 29.08 -18.89 -20.75
CA SER A 503 29.92 -17.98 -21.53
C SER A 503 29.07 -17.39 -22.66
N LEU A 504 28.46 -16.23 -22.40
CA LEU A 504 27.90 -15.41 -23.47
C LEU A 504 28.60 -14.05 -23.47
N SER A 505 29.36 -13.83 -24.55
CA SER A 505 29.93 -12.57 -25.00
C SER A 505 31.07 -11.92 -24.18
N THR A 506 32.27 -11.98 -24.76
CA THR A 506 33.35 -10.96 -24.63
C THR A 506 34.12 -10.83 -23.32
N GLY A 507 34.38 -11.91 -22.56
CA GLY A 507 35.29 -11.82 -21.40
C GLY A 507 35.68 -13.15 -20.72
N THR A 508 36.68 -13.08 -19.84
CA THR A 508 37.09 -14.17 -18.94
C THR A 508 36.07 -14.34 -17.80
N ARG A 509 35.62 -15.59 -17.58
CA ARG A 509 34.71 -15.94 -16.48
C ARG A 509 35.32 -15.56 -15.13
N LEU A 510 34.53 -14.94 -14.26
CA LEU A 510 34.95 -14.63 -12.88
C LEU A 510 35.06 -15.89 -12.03
N GLY A 511 36.04 -15.92 -11.14
CA GLY A 511 36.25 -17.04 -10.22
C GLY A 511 35.16 -17.15 -9.15
N CYS A 512 35.10 -18.31 -8.49
CA CYS A 512 34.39 -18.45 -7.22
C CYS A 512 35.36 -18.28 -6.04
N TYR A 513 34.85 -18.45 -4.81
CA TYR A 513 35.63 -18.40 -3.58
C TYR A 513 36.88 -19.31 -3.61
N TYR A 514 36.81 -20.48 -4.25
CA TYR A 514 37.90 -21.46 -4.33
C TYR A 514 38.80 -21.34 -5.56
N CYS A 515 38.60 -20.36 -6.46
CA CYS A 515 39.43 -20.25 -7.67
C CYS A 515 40.82 -19.68 -7.41
N ASN A 516 40.98 -18.87 -6.35
CA ASN A 516 42.22 -18.13 -6.10
C ASN A 516 43.05 -18.76 -4.96
N ASP A 517 42.74 -20.02 -4.62
CA ASP A 517 43.47 -20.79 -3.64
C ASP A 517 43.70 -22.19 -4.22
N ILE A 518 44.94 -22.67 -4.14
CA ILE A 518 45.37 -23.95 -4.71
C ILE A 518 44.98 -25.13 -3.82
N VAL A 519 44.60 -24.90 -2.56
CA VAL A 519 44.31 -25.96 -1.57
C VAL A 519 42.82 -26.34 -1.55
N ALA A 520 42.50 -27.63 -1.57
CA ALA A 520 41.13 -28.12 -1.43
C ALA A 520 40.55 -27.80 -0.02
N PRO A 521 39.22 -27.64 0.12
CA PRO A 521 38.61 -27.51 1.44
C PRO A 521 38.80 -28.82 2.24
N ALA A 522 39.53 -28.73 3.35
CA ALA A 522 39.76 -29.81 4.33
C ALA A 522 39.45 -29.29 5.75
N ASP A 523 39.49 -30.16 6.77
CA ASP A 523 39.16 -29.78 8.16
C ASP A 523 40.05 -28.63 8.65
N SER A 524 39.48 -27.43 8.72
CA SER A 524 40.16 -26.21 9.17
C SER A 524 39.71 -25.76 10.57
N LEU A 525 38.81 -26.50 11.21
CA LEU A 525 38.32 -26.20 12.55
C LEU A 525 39.43 -26.32 13.61
N THR A 526 40.58 -26.92 13.25
CA THR A 526 41.72 -27.11 14.15
C THR A 526 42.85 -26.05 14.02
N ASP A 527 43.07 -25.35 12.89
CA ASP A 527 44.38 -24.68 12.66
C ASP A 527 44.49 -23.33 11.83
N ARG A 528 43.45 -22.51 11.56
CA ARG A 528 43.64 -21.22 10.79
C ARG A 528 42.76 -20.03 11.22
N THR A 529 43.20 -18.78 10.99
CA THR A 529 42.54 -17.55 11.53
C THR A 529 41.48 -16.86 10.65
N LEU A 530 41.53 -16.99 9.32
CA LEU A 530 40.54 -16.41 8.41
C LEU A 530 39.41 -17.44 8.20
N ASP A 531 38.14 -17.04 8.39
CA ASP A 531 36.99 -17.97 8.40
C ASP A 531 36.98 -18.94 9.62
N GLN A 532 37.67 -18.63 10.74
CA GLN A 532 37.42 -19.30 12.03
C GLN A 532 36.51 -18.46 12.94
N MET A 533 35.45 -19.10 13.43
CA MET A 533 34.53 -18.67 14.50
C MET A 533 34.17 -17.17 14.46
N CYS A 534 33.04 -16.83 13.81
CA CYS A 534 32.49 -15.46 13.72
C CYS A 534 32.31 -14.71 15.07
N THR A 535 32.51 -15.38 16.21
CA THR A 535 32.54 -14.83 17.57
C THR A 535 33.76 -13.97 17.88
N VAL A 536 34.92 -14.20 17.24
CA VAL A 536 36.18 -13.49 17.50
C VAL A 536 36.48 -12.44 16.42
N THR A 537 35.46 -11.69 16.01
CA THR A 537 35.57 -10.61 15.02
C THR A 537 35.27 -9.26 15.65
N ARG A 538 35.90 -8.18 15.16
CA ARG A 538 35.55 -6.81 15.57
C ARG A 538 34.08 -6.54 15.22
N PRO A 539 33.22 -6.12 16.18
CA PRO A 539 31.76 -6.08 15.99
C PRO A 539 31.26 -5.28 14.77
N GLY A 540 31.98 -4.22 14.37
CA GLY A 540 31.61 -3.38 13.22
C GLY A 540 31.82 -4.04 11.85
N LEU A 541 32.60 -5.12 11.74
CA LEU A 541 32.89 -5.73 10.44
C LEU A 541 31.67 -6.38 9.80
N ALA A 542 30.87 -7.10 10.59
CA ALA A 542 29.77 -7.87 10.05
C ALA A 542 28.70 -6.99 9.41
N SER A 543 28.40 -5.82 10.00
CA SER A 543 27.45 -4.86 9.42
C SER A 543 27.98 -4.23 8.14
N ILE A 544 29.28 -3.89 8.08
CA ILE A 544 29.93 -3.37 6.87
C ILE A 544 29.91 -4.43 5.75
N ALA A 545 30.33 -5.65 6.04
CA ALA A 545 30.37 -6.74 5.07
C ALA A 545 28.98 -7.11 4.57
N ALA A 546 27.99 -7.21 5.47
CA ALA A 546 26.60 -7.48 5.12
C ALA A 546 26.01 -6.38 4.22
N SER A 547 26.22 -5.11 4.58
CA SER A 547 25.72 -3.99 3.77
C SER A 547 26.38 -3.99 2.38
N THR A 548 27.68 -4.20 2.33
CA THR A 548 28.44 -4.29 1.07
C THR A 548 27.93 -5.43 0.18
N ALA A 549 27.62 -6.60 0.76
CA ALA A 549 27.09 -7.74 0.01
C ALA A 549 25.71 -7.46 -0.60
N VAL A 550 24.83 -6.79 0.15
CA VAL A 550 23.51 -6.41 -0.35
C VAL A 550 23.60 -5.31 -1.41
N GLU A 551 24.37 -4.24 -1.17
CA GLU A 551 24.58 -3.17 -2.17
C GLU A 551 25.17 -3.71 -3.48
N LEU A 552 26.09 -4.67 -3.39
CA LEU A 552 26.65 -5.34 -4.56
C LEU A 552 25.60 -6.16 -5.31
N LEU A 553 24.72 -6.89 -4.60
CA LEU A 553 23.61 -7.61 -5.21
C LEU A 553 22.67 -6.65 -5.94
N VAL A 554 22.22 -5.57 -5.27
CA VAL A 554 21.29 -4.61 -5.86
C VAL A 554 21.92 -3.96 -7.09
N SER A 555 23.18 -3.50 -6.99
CA SER A 555 23.90 -2.90 -8.11
C SER A 555 24.02 -3.86 -9.31
N MET A 556 24.22 -5.15 -9.05
CA MET A 556 24.29 -6.17 -10.10
C MET A 556 22.93 -6.46 -10.76
N ILE A 557 21.84 -6.52 -9.99
CA ILE A 557 20.48 -6.74 -10.52
C ILE A 557 20.00 -5.54 -11.36
N GLN A 558 20.44 -4.33 -10.99
CA GLN A 558 20.16 -3.12 -11.78
C GLN A 558 20.97 -3.07 -13.08
N HIS A 559 22.09 -3.79 -13.17
CA HIS A 559 22.90 -3.82 -14.37
C HIS A 559 22.20 -4.61 -15.49
N LYS A 560 22.33 -4.14 -16.73
CA LYS A 560 21.71 -4.77 -17.92
C LYS A 560 22.08 -6.25 -18.11
N ASP A 561 23.31 -6.62 -17.75
CA ASP A 561 23.86 -7.97 -17.95
C ASP A 561 23.66 -8.87 -16.71
N GLY A 562 23.05 -8.35 -15.63
CA GLY A 562 22.69 -9.12 -14.44
C GLY A 562 23.86 -9.93 -13.86
N ILE A 563 23.69 -11.25 -13.73
CA ILE A 563 24.73 -12.17 -13.23
C ILE A 563 26.00 -12.18 -14.08
N ASN A 564 25.91 -11.84 -15.37
CA ASN A 564 27.02 -11.83 -16.33
C ASN A 564 27.78 -10.50 -16.37
N THR A 565 27.46 -9.56 -15.47
CA THR A 565 28.08 -8.24 -15.43
C THR A 565 29.61 -8.36 -15.30
N PRO A 566 30.40 -7.70 -16.17
CA PRO A 566 31.85 -7.73 -16.08
C PRO A 566 32.32 -6.99 -14.83
N ALA A 567 33.45 -7.42 -14.27
CA ALA A 567 34.08 -6.68 -13.19
C ALA A 567 34.77 -5.42 -13.73
N PRO A 568 34.77 -4.30 -13.00
CA PRO A 568 35.56 -3.14 -13.37
C PRO A 568 37.04 -3.51 -13.42
N PRO A 569 37.82 -2.88 -14.32
CA PRO A 569 39.25 -3.16 -14.43
C PRO A 569 39.96 -2.85 -13.10
N PRO A 570 40.98 -3.65 -12.72
CA PRO A 570 41.74 -3.41 -11.50
C PRO A 570 42.37 -2.02 -11.54
N GLN A 571 42.28 -1.29 -10.42
CA GLN A 571 42.81 0.07 -10.31
C GLN A 571 44.35 0.05 -10.31
N THR A 572 44.96 0.24 -11.48
CA THR A 572 46.40 0.46 -11.60
C THR A 572 46.70 1.96 -11.62
N GLY A 573 47.21 2.52 -10.50
CA GLY A 573 47.63 3.93 -10.40
C GLY A 573 46.52 4.90 -9.94
N LYS A 574 46.64 6.20 -10.29
CA LYS A 574 45.70 7.28 -9.92
C LYS A 574 44.36 7.28 -10.70
N ASN A 575 44.18 6.36 -11.65
CA ASN A 575 42.95 6.29 -12.46
C ASN A 575 41.91 5.41 -11.75
N THR A 576 41.01 6.07 -11.02
CA THR A 576 39.82 5.44 -10.43
C THR A 576 38.81 5.07 -11.53
N ALA A 577 38.27 3.84 -11.49
CA ALA A 577 37.19 3.42 -12.39
C ALA A 577 35.97 4.34 -12.21
N ASP A 578 35.43 4.89 -13.32
CA ASP A 578 34.24 5.75 -13.31
C ASP A 578 32.99 4.93 -12.96
N PRO A 579 32.30 5.19 -11.83
CA PRO A 579 31.07 4.52 -11.46
C PRO A 579 29.97 4.62 -12.52
N HIS A 580 29.94 5.73 -13.29
CA HIS A 580 28.93 5.97 -14.32
C HIS A 580 29.16 5.15 -15.60
N ALA A 581 30.39 4.67 -15.83
CA ALA A 581 30.73 3.84 -16.98
C ALA A 581 30.36 2.36 -16.78
N SER A 582 29.99 1.95 -15.55
CA SER A 582 29.69 0.56 -15.21
C SER A 582 28.40 0.03 -15.82
N GLY A 583 27.49 0.88 -16.29
CA GLY A 583 26.17 0.48 -16.79
C GLY A 583 25.12 0.19 -15.72
N SER A 584 25.47 0.22 -14.42
CA SER A 584 24.51 0.12 -13.31
C SER A 584 24.19 1.51 -12.77
N VAL A 585 22.92 1.74 -12.47
CA VAL A 585 22.43 3.03 -11.94
C VAL A 585 22.91 3.31 -10.51
N LEU A 586 23.46 2.30 -9.83
CA LEU A 586 24.00 2.39 -8.46
C LEU A 586 25.53 2.42 -8.43
N GLY A 587 26.21 2.39 -9.58
CA GLY A 587 27.67 2.45 -9.69
C GLY A 587 28.33 1.10 -9.94
N LEU A 588 29.59 0.95 -9.54
CA LEU A 588 30.43 -0.20 -9.90
C LEU A 588 29.89 -1.54 -9.38
N VAL A 589 30.10 -2.61 -10.16
CA VAL A 589 29.77 -4.00 -9.79
C VAL A 589 31.04 -4.85 -9.65
N PRO A 590 31.85 -4.66 -8.59
CA PRO A 590 33.10 -5.37 -8.37
C PRO A 590 32.93 -6.90 -8.29
N HIS A 591 34.01 -7.63 -8.59
CA HIS A 591 34.06 -9.08 -8.38
C HIS A 591 34.29 -9.41 -6.90
N GLN A 592 35.39 -8.91 -6.32
CA GLN A 592 35.74 -9.07 -4.91
C GLN A 592 36.02 -7.71 -4.28
N LEU A 593 35.56 -7.53 -3.05
CA LEU A 593 35.85 -6.42 -2.16
C LEU A 593 36.48 -6.97 -0.88
N ARG A 594 37.73 -6.57 -0.62
CA ARG A 594 38.42 -6.87 0.64
C ARG A 594 38.55 -5.61 1.47
N GLY A 595 37.97 -5.60 2.66
CA GLY A 595 38.06 -4.48 3.57
C GLY A 595 39.00 -4.77 4.73
N PHE A 596 39.75 -3.74 5.13
CA PHE A 596 40.72 -3.77 6.23
C PHE A 596 40.34 -2.67 7.22
N LEU A 597 39.77 -3.05 8.36
CA LEU A 597 39.24 -2.11 9.34
C LEU A 597 40.34 -1.44 10.17
N ALA A 598 41.54 -2.01 10.21
CA ALA A 598 42.71 -1.35 10.81
C ALA A 598 43.12 -0.10 10.00
N GLU A 599 43.04 -0.19 8.66
CA GLU A 599 43.44 0.88 7.73
C GLU A 599 42.26 1.73 7.21
N PHE A 600 41.02 1.31 7.51
CA PHE A 600 39.79 1.85 6.88
C PHE A 600 39.86 1.85 5.35
N ARG A 601 40.43 0.79 4.78
CA ARG A 601 40.70 0.65 3.34
C ARG A 601 39.90 -0.49 2.73
N ASN A 602 39.34 -0.25 1.55
CA ASN A 602 38.69 -1.28 0.72
C ASN A 602 39.46 -1.47 -0.59
N MET A 603 39.72 -2.73 -0.94
CA MET A 603 40.41 -3.12 -2.17
C MET A 603 39.48 -3.88 -3.10
N GLN A 604 39.46 -3.50 -4.38
CA GLN A 604 38.77 -4.23 -5.44
C GLN A 604 39.74 -5.21 -6.09
N ILE A 605 39.34 -6.48 -6.17
CA ILE A 605 40.15 -7.55 -6.76
C ILE A 605 39.33 -8.30 -7.79
N VAL A 606 39.95 -8.63 -8.91
CA VAL A 606 39.38 -9.48 -9.96
C VAL A 606 40.22 -10.76 -10.02
N GLY A 607 39.54 -11.91 -10.04
CA GLY A 607 40.17 -13.22 -10.10
C GLY A 607 39.46 -14.03 -11.18
N ALA A 608 40.23 -14.66 -12.06
CA ALA A 608 39.68 -15.46 -13.14
C ALA A 608 39.20 -16.83 -12.62
N ALA A 609 38.25 -17.43 -13.34
CA ALA A 609 37.87 -18.82 -13.08
C ALA A 609 39.05 -19.75 -13.38
N TYR A 610 39.36 -20.60 -12.41
CA TYR A 610 40.44 -21.58 -12.53
C TYR A 610 39.90 -22.93 -13.02
N ASN A 611 40.55 -23.50 -14.04
CA ASN A 611 40.10 -24.73 -14.70
C ASN A 611 40.19 -25.98 -13.81
N LYS A 612 41.12 -26.01 -12.84
CA LYS A 612 41.24 -27.09 -11.84
C LYS A 612 40.60 -26.73 -10.49
N CYS A 613 39.73 -25.72 -10.44
CA CYS A 613 39.05 -25.32 -9.20
C CYS A 613 38.17 -26.44 -8.62
N THR A 614 38.29 -26.73 -7.33
CA THR A 614 37.48 -27.74 -6.62
C THR A 614 36.00 -27.36 -6.44
N GLY A 615 35.62 -26.10 -6.68
CA GLY A 615 34.25 -25.62 -6.49
C GLY A 615 33.46 -25.33 -7.78
N CYS A 616 34.08 -24.77 -8.81
CA CYS A 616 33.35 -24.32 -10.01
C CYS A 616 33.96 -24.74 -11.36
N SER A 617 34.98 -25.61 -11.34
CA SER A 617 35.53 -26.17 -12.57
C SER A 617 34.51 -27.01 -13.31
N GLU A 618 34.62 -27.06 -14.64
CA GLU A 618 33.71 -27.85 -15.46
C GLU A 618 33.79 -29.36 -15.13
N THR A 619 34.94 -29.83 -14.66
CA THR A 619 35.13 -31.22 -14.19
C THR A 619 34.27 -31.53 -12.97
N VAL A 620 34.28 -30.66 -11.95
CA VAL A 620 33.45 -30.82 -10.74
C VAL A 620 31.97 -30.71 -11.07
N LEU A 621 31.59 -29.71 -11.88
CA LEU A 621 30.18 -29.49 -12.23
C LEU A 621 29.61 -30.69 -13.01
N LYS A 622 30.34 -31.21 -14.00
CA LYS A 622 29.92 -32.41 -14.74
C LYS A 622 29.84 -33.66 -13.88
N ALA A 623 30.75 -33.84 -12.91
CA ALA A 623 30.71 -34.96 -11.98
C ALA A 623 29.47 -34.90 -11.08
N TYR A 624 29.15 -33.72 -10.54
CA TYR A 624 27.92 -33.50 -9.78
C TYR A 624 26.67 -33.73 -10.64
N GLU A 625 26.62 -33.23 -11.88
CA GLU A 625 25.47 -33.41 -12.77
C GLU A 625 25.22 -34.87 -13.17
N LYS A 626 26.30 -35.65 -13.29
CA LYS A 626 26.24 -37.06 -13.67
C LYS A 626 25.90 -37.98 -12.50
N ASP A 627 26.60 -37.82 -11.38
CA ASP A 627 26.60 -38.78 -10.27
C ASP A 627 25.84 -38.26 -9.03
N GLY A 628 25.46 -36.97 -9.01
CA GLY A 628 24.60 -36.36 -8.00
C GLY A 628 25.10 -36.55 -6.57
N PHE A 629 24.22 -36.99 -5.68
CA PHE A 629 24.55 -37.22 -4.27
C PHE A 629 25.68 -38.25 -4.05
N ALA A 630 25.90 -39.18 -4.98
CA ALA A 630 26.99 -40.16 -4.84
C ALA A 630 28.36 -39.48 -4.90
N MET A 631 28.55 -38.54 -5.84
CA MET A 631 29.77 -37.72 -5.92
C MET A 631 29.94 -36.84 -4.69
N LEU A 632 28.86 -36.21 -4.22
CA LEU A 632 28.89 -35.38 -3.02
C LEU A 632 29.29 -36.19 -1.78
N LEU A 633 28.71 -37.37 -1.60
CA LEU A 633 29.04 -38.26 -0.48
C LEU A 633 30.51 -38.68 -0.50
N GLN A 634 31.06 -38.94 -1.69
CA GLN A 634 32.49 -39.22 -1.84
C GLN A 634 33.35 -38.01 -1.45
N ALA A 635 32.98 -36.80 -1.88
CA ALA A 635 33.66 -35.56 -1.52
C ALA A 635 33.60 -35.25 -0.01
N PHE A 636 32.52 -35.62 0.68
CA PHE A 636 32.41 -35.45 2.14
C PHE A 636 33.31 -36.42 2.90
N ASN A 637 33.45 -37.65 2.40
CA ASN A 637 34.13 -38.74 3.11
C ASN A 637 35.62 -38.87 2.81
N ASP A 638 36.07 -38.49 1.60
CA ASP A 638 37.47 -38.60 1.16
C ASP A 638 38.06 -37.20 0.92
N GLN A 639 38.99 -36.79 1.78
CA GLN A 639 39.67 -35.50 1.71
C GLN A 639 40.43 -35.29 0.39
N GLY A 640 41.01 -36.35 -0.19
CA GLY A 640 41.78 -36.27 -1.43
C GLY A 640 40.94 -36.40 -2.70
N TYR A 641 39.64 -36.69 -2.59
CA TYR A 641 38.80 -36.95 -3.75
C TYR A 641 38.69 -35.75 -4.69
N LEU A 642 38.50 -34.55 -4.14
CA LEU A 642 38.35 -33.34 -4.95
C LEU A 642 39.63 -32.95 -5.68
N GLU A 643 40.79 -33.17 -5.07
CA GLU A 643 42.09 -32.91 -5.68
C GLU A 643 42.37 -33.86 -6.85
N LYS A 644 42.12 -35.16 -6.64
CA LYS A 644 42.19 -36.20 -7.68
C LYS A 644 41.21 -35.92 -8.82
N LEU A 645 40.00 -35.47 -8.50
CA LEU A 645 38.98 -35.17 -9.50
C LEU A 645 39.38 -34.00 -10.41
N THR A 646 40.05 -32.99 -9.86
CA THR A 646 40.46 -31.80 -10.64
C THR A 646 41.87 -31.87 -11.21
N GLY A 647 42.66 -32.89 -10.84
CA GLY A 647 44.08 -33.01 -11.20
C GLY A 647 44.95 -31.99 -10.48
N LEU A 648 44.54 -31.56 -9.27
CA LEU A 648 45.35 -30.71 -8.38
C LEU A 648 46.46 -31.52 -7.71
N ASP A 649 46.22 -32.79 -7.42
CA ASP A 649 47.21 -33.72 -6.88
C ASP A 649 48.40 -33.92 -7.82
N GLU A 650 48.14 -34.05 -9.14
CA GLU A 650 49.19 -34.10 -10.16
C GLU A 650 50.00 -32.79 -10.18
N LEU A 651 49.34 -31.63 -10.02
CA LEU A 651 50.00 -30.33 -10.01
C LEU A 651 50.85 -30.12 -8.76
N TYR A 652 50.42 -30.65 -7.61
CA TYR A 652 51.24 -30.68 -6.41
C TYR A 652 52.46 -31.57 -6.58
N ALA A 653 52.29 -32.77 -7.13
CA ALA A 653 53.41 -33.68 -7.41
C ALA A 653 54.41 -33.08 -8.40
N GLU A 654 53.94 -32.39 -9.45
CA GLU A 654 54.79 -31.64 -10.37
C GLU A 654 55.52 -30.47 -9.69
N GLY A 655 54.86 -29.75 -8.80
CA GLY A 655 55.44 -28.65 -8.04
C GLY A 655 56.51 -29.10 -7.04
N ASP A 656 56.24 -30.19 -6.32
CA ASP A 656 57.19 -30.80 -5.39
C ASP A 656 58.41 -31.35 -6.14
N ALA A 657 58.20 -32.04 -7.27
CA ALA A 657 59.28 -32.51 -8.14
C ALA A 657 60.08 -31.34 -8.75
N ALA A 658 59.44 -30.22 -9.06
CA ALA A 658 60.14 -29.03 -9.52
C ALA A 658 60.99 -28.38 -8.41
N MET A 659 60.48 -28.31 -7.17
CA MET A 659 61.25 -27.80 -6.02
C MET A 659 62.42 -28.71 -5.64
N GLU A 660 62.26 -30.03 -5.71
CA GLU A 660 63.36 -30.97 -5.49
C GLU A 660 64.47 -30.87 -6.56
N ASN A 661 64.15 -30.37 -7.77
CA ASN A 661 65.11 -30.15 -8.84
C ASN A 661 65.74 -28.74 -8.84
N VAL A 662 65.33 -27.84 -7.94
CA VAL A 662 65.99 -26.54 -7.76
C VAL A 662 67.08 -26.72 -6.71
N ASP A 663 68.29 -27.10 -7.18
CA ASP A 663 69.51 -27.01 -6.38
C ASP A 663 69.72 -25.53 -6.02
N TRP A 664 69.61 -25.20 -4.73
CA TRP A 664 70.07 -23.92 -4.24
C TRP A 664 71.59 -23.96 -4.29
N GLU A 665 72.20 -23.35 -5.31
CA GLU A 665 73.63 -23.04 -5.31
C GLU A 665 73.90 -22.17 -4.07
N VAL A 666 74.38 -22.81 -3.01
CA VAL A 666 75.01 -22.12 -1.89
C VAL A 666 76.34 -21.64 -2.45
N GLU A 667 76.43 -20.37 -2.83
CA GLU A 667 77.72 -19.69 -2.95
C GLU A 667 78.34 -19.73 -1.54
N ASP A 668 79.20 -20.71 -1.31
CA ASP A 668 80.16 -20.70 -0.21
C ASP A 668 81.07 -19.48 -0.43
N GLU A 669 80.73 -18.35 0.19
CA GLU A 669 81.69 -17.27 0.41
C GLU A 669 82.76 -17.80 1.38
N ASP A 670 83.90 -18.17 0.80
CA ASP A 670 85.15 -18.50 1.49
C ASP A 670 85.46 -17.46 2.58
N GLU A 671 85.49 -17.90 3.84
CA GLU A 671 86.22 -17.23 4.92
C GLU A 671 87.73 -17.41 4.66
N ASP A 672 88.39 -16.36 4.14
CA ASP A 672 89.83 -16.16 4.35
C ASP A 672 90.20 -14.66 4.33
N LEU A 673 90.70 -14.20 5.49
CA LEU A 673 91.44 -12.96 5.85
C LEU A 673 90.69 -11.73 6.40
#